data_AF-A0A8K1G216-F1
#
_entry.id   AF-A0A8K1G216-F1
#
_cell.length_a   1.000
_cell.length_b   1.000
_cell.length_c   1.000
_cell.angle_alpha   90.00
_cell.angle_beta   90.00
_cell.angle_gamma   90.00
#
_symmetry.space_group_name_H-M   'P 1'
#
loop_
_entity.id
_entity.type
_entity.pdbx_description
1 polymer ?
#
loop_
_entity_poly.entity_id
_entity_poly.type
_entity_poly.pdbx_seq_one_letter_code
_entity_poly.pdbx_strand_id
1 'polypeptide(L)'
;MAANMYRVGDYVYFENSSSNPYLVRRIEELNKTANGNVEAKVVCLFRRRDISSSLNSLADSNAREFEEESKQPPMTEQQRHQLKHRELFLSRQFESLPATHIRGKCSVTLLNETDILGQYLEKEDCFFYSLVFDPVQKTLLADQGEIRVGCKYQAEIPERLAEGESDNRNQQKMEMKVWDPDNPLTDRQIDQFLVVARAVGTFARALDCSSSIRQPSLHMSAAAASRDITLFHAMDTLQRNGYDLARAMATLVPQGGPVLCRDEMEEWSASEAMLFEEALEKYGKDFNDIRQDFLPWKSLASIVQFYYMWKTTDRYIQQKRLKAAEADSKLKQVYIPTYTKPNPNQIISVGSKPGVNGAGFQKGLSCESCHTSQSPQWYAWGPPNMQCRLCASCWIYWKKYGGLKTPTQLEGVTRSASEPHSRGHLSRPEAQSLSPYTTSASRAKLLAKNRQTFLLQTTRLTRLSRRLCRDVLQPRRAARRPYAPINANAIKAECSIRLPKAAKAPLKIHPLTRLPLAAIVKELAAQAPLKPKTPRGTKTPINRNQLSQSRGLAGLGGKRGYEAGGDGHRAPRMRVGTAALPFSANGRPLAAALRPAPPPGTKRQKLNPADAPNPVVFVATKDTRALRKALTHLELRRAARRPNLPLKVKPGLPLRPGGGSLAPPAPPHPASTSEPIVLED
;
A
#
# COMPACT_ATOMS: atom_id res chain seq x y z
N MET A 1 11.48 -18.69 37.24
CA MET A 1 11.31 -17.26 36.87
C MET A 1 11.07 -17.01 35.37
N ALA A 2 11.60 -17.82 34.43
CA ALA A 2 11.59 -17.50 32.99
C ALA A 2 10.21 -17.35 32.29
N ALA A 3 9.15 -18.02 32.78
CA ALA A 3 7.86 -18.10 32.07
C ALA A 3 7.16 -16.75 31.81
N ASN A 4 7.41 -15.75 32.65
CA ASN A 4 6.80 -14.42 32.59
C ASN A 4 7.67 -13.38 31.82
N MET A 5 8.75 -13.82 31.15
CA MET A 5 9.69 -12.95 30.44
C MET A 5 9.52 -13.07 28.92
N TYR A 6 9.16 -11.94 28.29
CA TYR A 6 8.83 -11.82 26.87
C TYR A 6 9.90 -10.99 26.14
N ARG A 7 10.18 -11.33 24.88
CA ARG A 7 11.27 -10.80 24.05
C ARG A 7 10.77 -10.34 22.70
N VAL A 8 11.49 -9.41 22.08
CA VAL A 8 11.33 -9.14 20.64
C VAL A 8 11.58 -10.44 19.86
N GLY A 9 10.71 -10.73 18.90
CA GLY A 9 10.65 -11.99 18.15
C GLY A 9 9.65 -13.02 18.71
N ASP A 10 9.26 -12.96 19.98
CA ASP A 10 8.29 -13.91 20.55
C ASP A 10 6.90 -13.79 19.87
N TYR A 11 6.26 -14.93 19.64
CA TYR A 11 4.81 -15.00 19.40
C TYR A 11 4.05 -15.14 20.72
N VAL A 12 2.96 -14.39 20.87
CA VAL A 12 2.27 -14.20 22.16
C VAL A 12 0.75 -14.09 22.02
N TYR A 13 0.07 -14.51 23.09
CA TYR A 13 -1.36 -14.35 23.29
C TYR A 13 -1.67 -12.98 23.92
N PHE A 14 -2.38 -12.12 23.19
CA PHE A 14 -2.92 -10.84 23.67
C PHE A 14 -4.38 -10.94 24.08
N GLU A 15 -4.73 -10.40 25.24
CA GLU A 15 -6.13 -10.24 25.69
C GLU A 15 -6.62 -8.80 25.46
N ASN A 16 -7.51 -8.63 24.48
CA ASN A 16 -8.24 -7.37 24.27
C ASN A 16 -9.52 -7.29 25.13
N SER A 17 -10.14 -8.44 25.45
CA SER A 17 -11.21 -8.54 26.44
C SER A 17 -11.32 -9.95 27.02
N SER A 18 -11.80 -10.04 28.26
CA SER A 18 -11.96 -11.31 29.00
C SER A 18 -12.91 -12.29 28.29
N SER A 19 -13.99 -11.80 27.71
CA SER A 19 -15.04 -12.58 27.02
C SER A 19 -14.78 -12.79 25.52
N ASN A 20 -13.56 -12.54 25.02
CA ASN A 20 -13.10 -12.95 23.69
C ASN A 20 -11.90 -13.92 23.81
N PRO A 21 -11.63 -14.76 22.79
CA PRO A 21 -10.35 -15.45 22.67
C PRO A 21 -9.16 -14.49 22.61
N TYR A 22 -7.97 -14.98 22.96
CA TYR A 22 -6.74 -14.24 22.79
C TYR A 22 -6.44 -14.00 21.31
N LEU A 23 -5.86 -12.85 20.98
CA LEU A 23 -5.31 -12.56 19.66
C LEU A 23 -3.87 -13.10 19.61
N VAL A 24 -3.46 -13.70 18.49
CA VAL A 24 -2.06 -14.11 18.30
C VAL A 24 -1.30 -12.98 17.62
N ARG A 25 -0.13 -12.64 18.16
CA ARG A 25 0.70 -11.51 17.72
C ARG A 25 2.19 -11.85 17.82
N ARG A 26 3.03 -11.27 16.96
CA ARG A 26 4.50 -11.33 17.09
C ARG A 26 5.05 -10.00 17.62
N ILE A 27 5.94 -10.03 18.61
CA ILE A 27 6.56 -8.82 19.16
C ILE A 27 7.68 -8.33 18.24
N GLU A 28 7.58 -7.08 17.76
CA GLU A 28 8.58 -6.46 16.87
C GLU A 28 9.46 -5.45 17.61
N GLU A 29 8.89 -4.72 18.56
CA GLU A 29 9.55 -3.63 19.29
C GLU A 29 8.86 -3.44 20.64
N LEU A 30 9.64 -3.33 21.72
CA LEU A 30 9.13 -2.98 23.05
C LEU A 30 9.58 -1.55 23.37
N ASN A 31 8.61 -0.66 23.57
CA ASN A 31 8.85 0.76 23.77
C ASN A 31 8.49 1.15 25.21
N LYS A 32 9.45 1.75 25.93
CA LYS A 32 9.20 2.30 27.27
C LYS A 32 8.73 3.75 27.14
N THR A 33 7.51 4.02 27.56
CA THR A 33 6.97 5.38 27.68
C THR A 33 7.70 6.15 28.78
N ALA A 34 7.67 7.49 28.72
CA ALA A 34 8.24 8.36 29.76
C ALA A 34 7.65 8.06 31.15
N ASN A 35 6.38 7.63 31.22
CA ASN A 35 5.68 7.27 32.45
C ASN A 35 6.08 5.87 32.98
N GLY A 36 7.09 5.23 32.41
CA GLY A 36 7.59 3.91 32.82
C GLY A 36 6.85 2.71 32.25
N ASN A 37 5.61 2.88 31.77
CA ASN A 37 4.82 1.82 31.13
C ASN A 37 5.49 1.31 29.84
N VAL A 38 5.38 0.01 29.57
CA VAL A 38 5.89 -0.62 28.35
C VAL A 38 4.75 -0.91 27.39
N GLU A 39 4.87 -0.42 26.16
CA GLU A 39 4.05 -0.84 25.02
C GLU A 39 4.81 -1.84 24.15
N ALA A 40 4.06 -2.77 23.56
CA ALA A 40 4.54 -3.70 22.56
C ALA A 40 3.95 -3.34 21.21
N LYS A 41 4.81 -3.03 20.25
CA LYS A 41 4.46 -2.92 18.84
C LYS A 41 4.55 -4.31 18.23
N VAL A 42 3.45 -4.76 17.62
CA VAL A 42 3.27 -6.15 17.26
C VAL A 42 2.69 -6.34 15.86
N VAL A 43 3.09 -7.41 15.18
CA VAL A 43 2.45 -7.88 13.93
C VAL A 43 1.14 -8.59 14.26
N CYS A 44 0.12 -8.32 13.46
CA CYS A 44 -1.17 -8.98 13.54
C CYS A 44 -1.18 -10.34 12.82
N LEU A 45 -1.50 -11.42 13.55
CA LEU A 45 -1.89 -12.70 12.96
C LEU A 45 -3.41 -12.88 13.14
N PHE A 46 -4.08 -13.24 12.06
CA PHE A 46 -5.54 -13.33 11.98
C PHE A 46 -5.99 -14.79 11.96
N ARG A 47 -7.15 -15.10 12.57
CA ARG A 47 -7.79 -16.42 12.43
C ARG A 47 -8.79 -16.43 11.28
N ARG A 48 -9.22 -17.63 10.88
CA ARG A 48 -10.36 -17.91 9.99
C ARG A 48 -11.62 -17.09 10.26
N ARG A 49 -11.94 -16.77 11.53
CA ARG A 49 -13.11 -15.94 11.87
C ARG A 49 -12.95 -14.44 11.66
N ASP A 50 -11.73 -13.97 11.48
CA ASP A 50 -11.42 -12.55 11.31
C ASP A 50 -11.37 -12.15 9.81
N ILE A 51 -11.26 -13.15 8.92
CA ILE A 51 -11.34 -13.03 7.46
C ILE A 51 -12.75 -13.37 6.93
N SER A 52 -13.09 -12.98 5.70
CA SER A 52 -14.43 -13.24 5.13
C SER A 52 -14.63 -14.72 4.75
N SER A 53 -15.89 -15.16 4.66
CA SER A 53 -16.24 -16.51 4.19
C SER A 53 -15.65 -16.85 2.82
N SER A 54 -15.59 -15.89 1.90
CA SER A 54 -14.95 -16.04 0.59
C SER A 54 -13.44 -16.33 0.66
N LEU A 55 -12.75 -15.82 1.68
CA LEU A 55 -11.32 -16.07 1.90
C LEU A 55 -11.11 -17.38 2.67
N ASN A 56 -12.02 -17.75 3.58
CA ASN A 56 -12.03 -19.08 4.19
C ASN A 56 -12.18 -20.20 3.13
N SER A 57 -13.00 -20.00 2.10
CA SER A 57 -13.11 -20.94 0.97
C SER A 57 -11.81 -21.06 0.16
N LEU A 58 -11.00 -20.00 0.09
CA LEU A 58 -9.70 -20.00 -0.60
C LEU A 58 -8.63 -20.70 0.23
N ALA A 59 -8.58 -20.43 1.54
CA ALA A 59 -7.73 -21.17 2.48
C ALA A 59 -8.10 -22.67 2.53
N ASP A 60 -9.39 -23.01 2.46
CA ASP A 60 -9.86 -24.40 2.33
C ASP A 60 -9.52 -25.05 0.98
N SER A 61 -9.16 -24.28 -0.06
CA SER A 61 -8.63 -24.81 -1.33
C SER A 61 -7.13 -25.09 -1.19
N ASN A 62 -6.37 -24.07 -0.79
CA ASN A 62 -4.92 -24.17 -0.61
C ASN A 62 -4.51 -25.25 0.40
N ALA A 63 -5.31 -25.46 1.46
CA ALA A 63 -5.07 -26.53 2.43
C ALA A 63 -5.28 -27.95 1.83
N ARG A 64 -6.17 -28.09 0.84
CA ARG A 64 -6.39 -29.36 0.13
C ARG A 64 -5.33 -29.62 -0.93
N GLU A 65 -4.98 -28.58 -1.69
CA GLU A 65 -3.87 -28.60 -2.64
C GLU A 65 -2.59 -29.06 -1.92
N PHE A 66 -2.29 -28.49 -0.74
CA PHE A 66 -1.19 -28.93 0.13
C PHE A 66 -1.36 -30.36 0.69
N GLU A 67 -2.55 -30.76 1.15
CA GLU A 67 -2.82 -32.14 1.62
C GLU A 67 -2.55 -33.19 0.51
N GLU A 68 -2.88 -32.86 -0.74
CA GLU A 68 -2.76 -33.72 -1.93
C GLU A 68 -1.32 -33.77 -2.48
N GLU A 69 -0.70 -32.62 -2.74
CA GLU A 69 0.67 -32.51 -3.27
C GLU A 69 1.71 -33.11 -2.30
N SER A 70 1.59 -32.80 -1.01
CA SER A 70 2.50 -33.26 0.04
C SER A 70 2.21 -34.67 0.55
N LYS A 71 1.19 -35.36 0.00
CA LYS A 71 0.77 -36.73 0.35
C LYS A 71 0.59 -36.93 1.86
N GLN A 72 -0.13 -36.01 2.51
CA GLN A 72 -0.26 -35.98 3.98
C GLN A 72 -0.91 -37.26 4.53
N PRO A 73 -0.50 -37.76 5.72
CA PRO A 73 -1.12 -38.94 6.34
C PRO A 73 -2.62 -38.75 6.63
N PRO A 74 -3.44 -39.82 6.60
CA PRO A 74 -4.89 -39.71 6.78
C PRO A 74 -5.25 -39.21 8.19
N MET A 75 -5.90 -38.04 8.25
CA MET A 75 -6.37 -37.41 9.48
C MET A 75 -7.87 -37.62 9.69
N THR A 76 -8.28 -37.84 10.94
CA THR A 76 -9.71 -37.86 11.32
C THR A 76 -10.37 -36.50 11.11
N GLU A 77 -11.69 -36.47 10.96
CA GLU A 77 -12.45 -35.21 10.84
C GLU A 77 -12.26 -34.31 12.07
N GLN A 78 -12.12 -34.89 13.27
CA GLN A 78 -11.84 -34.13 14.49
C GLN A 78 -10.44 -33.49 14.47
N GLN A 79 -9.42 -34.20 13.99
CA GLN A 79 -8.07 -33.63 13.80
C GLN A 79 -8.10 -32.51 12.75
N ARG A 80 -8.77 -32.70 11.61
CA ARG A 80 -8.89 -31.66 10.57
C ARG A 80 -9.67 -30.43 11.08
N HIS A 81 -10.72 -30.61 11.88
CA HIS A 81 -11.40 -29.50 12.57
C HIS A 81 -10.47 -28.75 13.52
N GLN A 82 -9.66 -29.45 14.30
CA GLN A 82 -8.73 -28.82 15.25
C GLN A 82 -7.55 -28.11 14.55
N LEU A 83 -7.07 -28.63 13.41
CA LEU A 83 -6.05 -27.98 12.59
C LEU A 83 -6.50 -26.60 12.07
N LYS A 84 -7.78 -26.44 11.72
CA LYS A 84 -8.35 -25.13 11.34
C LYS A 84 -8.29 -24.07 12.46
N HIS A 85 -8.08 -24.48 13.72
CA HIS A 85 -7.84 -23.55 14.84
C HIS A 85 -6.35 -23.35 15.16
N ARG A 86 -5.45 -24.15 14.54
CA ARG A 86 -3.98 -23.97 14.55
C ARG A 86 -3.47 -23.14 13.36
N GLU A 87 -4.24 -23.06 12.28
CA GLU A 87 -3.96 -22.20 11.13
C GLU A 87 -4.17 -20.71 11.46
N LEU A 88 -3.19 -19.89 11.11
CA LEU A 88 -3.21 -18.44 11.20
C LEU A 88 -2.85 -17.81 9.84
N PHE A 89 -3.24 -16.55 9.66
CA PHE A 89 -2.85 -15.75 8.51
C PHE A 89 -1.94 -14.61 8.96
N LEU A 90 -0.69 -14.62 8.49
CA LEU A 90 0.26 -13.54 8.75
C LEU A 90 -0.20 -12.26 8.06
N SER A 91 -0.08 -11.12 8.72
CA SER A 91 -0.35 -9.83 8.08
C SER A 91 0.86 -8.90 8.13
N ARG A 92 0.86 -7.87 7.29
CA ARG A 92 1.82 -6.76 7.33
C ARG A 92 1.29 -5.54 8.11
N GLN A 93 0.15 -5.70 8.80
CA GLN A 93 -0.38 -4.72 9.75
C GLN A 93 0.33 -4.81 11.10
N PHE A 94 0.72 -3.64 11.63
CA PHE A 94 1.29 -3.46 12.96
C PHE A 94 0.30 -2.71 13.86
N GLU A 95 0.29 -3.01 15.15
CA GLU A 95 -0.45 -2.27 16.19
C GLU A 95 0.45 -2.06 17.42
N SER A 96 0.29 -0.93 18.14
CA SER A 96 0.88 -0.75 19.48
C SER A 96 -0.17 -1.05 20.53
N LEU A 97 0.17 -1.90 21.51
CA LEU A 97 -0.70 -2.27 22.62
C LEU A 97 0.09 -2.31 23.93
N PRO A 98 -0.52 -2.01 25.09
CA PRO A 98 0.14 -2.17 26.39
C PRO A 98 0.66 -3.60 26.56
N ALA A 99 1.93 -3.76 26.97
CA ALA A 99 2.52 -5.08 27.16
C ALA A 99 1.73 -5.92 28.19
N THR A 100 1.10 -5.26 29.18
CA THR A 100 0.21 -5.85 30.19
C THR A 100 -1.03 -6.58 29.64
N HIS A 101 -1.29 -6.52 28.33
CA HIS A 101 -2.32 -7.33 27.66
C HIS A 101 -1.84 -8.74 27.28
N ILE A 102 -0.52 -9.01 27.32
CA ILE A 102 0.02 -10.35 27.08
C ILE A 102 -0.40 -11.31 28.21
N ARG A 103 -0.68 -12.57 27.85
CA ARG A 103 -1.14 -13.64 28.76
C ARG A 103 -0.33 -14.93 28.69
N GLY A 104 0.49 -15.10 27.67
CA GLY A 104 1.32 -16.28 27.46
C GLY A 104 2.06 -16.22 26.13
N LYS A 105 3.04 -17.10 25.95
CA LYS A 105 3.70 -17.31 24.65
C LYS A 105 2.96 -18.36 23.82
N CYS A 106 3.22 -18.37 22.53
CA CYS A 106 2.90 -19.46 21.61
C CYS A 106 4.06 -19.65 20.62
N SER A 107 4.03 -20.75 19.87
CA SER A 107 4.92 -20.98 18.73
C SER A 107 4.10 -20.81 17.45
N VAL A 108 4.63 -20.05 16.49
CA VAL A 108 4.05 -19.96 15.15
C VAL A 108 5.17 -20.12 14.13
N THR A 109 5.03 -21.07 13.21
CA THR A 109 5.98 -21.33 12.12
C THR A 109 5.33 -21.07 10.76
N LEU A 110 6.17 -20.84 9.75
CA LEU A 110 5.77 -21.02 8.36
C LEU A 110 5.57 -22.52 8.12
N LEU A 111 4.49 -22.90 7.44
CA LEU A 111 4.25 -24.27 7.01
C LEU A 111 5.18 -24.59 5.83
N ASN A 112 6.08 -25.55 5.98
CA ASN A 112 6.98 -26.00 4.91
C ASN A 112 6.35 -27.17 4.13
N GLU A 113 6.79 -27.38 2.89
CA GLU A 113 6.37 -28.52 2.03
C GLU A 113 6.63 -29.90 2.67
N THR A 114 7.60 -29.99 3.57
CA THR A 114 7.95 -31.21 4.31
C THR A 114 7.26 -31.36 5.67
N ASP A 115 6.45 -30.39 6.10
CA ASP A 115 5.81 -30.41 7.42
C ASP A 115 4.64 -31.42 7.47
N ILE A 116 4.61 -32.28 8.50
CA ILE A 116 3.48 -33.18 8.74
C ILE A 116 2.46 -32.46 9.62
N LEU A 117 1.26 -32.20 9.08
CA LEU A 117 0.22 -31.41 9.75
C LEU A 117 -0.16 -31.96 11.14
N GLY A 118 -0.14 -33.28 11.34
CA GLY A 118 -0.44 -33.92 12.62
C GLY A 118 0.41 -33.42 13.81
N GLN A 119 1.69 -33.11 13.57
CA GLN A 119 2.63 -32.66 14.62
C GLN A 119 2.22 -31.32 15.26
N TYR A 120 1.47 -30.49 14.54
CA TYR A 120 0.90 -29.24 15.05
C TYR A 120 -0.22 -29.45 16.06
N LEU A 121 -0.81 -30.65 16.14
CA LEU A 121 -1.80 -31.01 17.16
C LEU A 121 -1.16 -31.55 18.44
N GLU A 122 -0.08 -32.32 18.32
CA GLU A 122 0.66 -32.94 19.43
C GLU A 122 1.21 -31.90 20.42
N LYS A 123 1.69 -30.76 19.90
CA LYS A 123 2.25 -29.67 20.70
C LYS A 123 1.15 -28.70 21.12
N GLU A 124 1.04 -28.41 22.42
CA GLU A 124 0.26 -27.25 22.89
C GLU A 124 0.87 -25.94 22.35
N ASP A 125 0.04 -24.89 22.25
CA ASP A 125 0.38 -23.52 21.86
C ASP A 125 1.15 -23.36 20.53
N CYS A 126 1.13 -24.39 19.69
CA CYS A 126 1.72 -24.40 18.35
C CYS A 126 0.69 -24.03 17.27
N PHE A 127 1.09 -23.21 16.31
CA PHE A 127 0.30 -22.75 15.17
C PHE A 127 1.18 -22.72 13.92
N PHE A 128 0.56 -22.66 12.74
CA PHE A 128 1.26 -22.45 11.46
C PHE A 128 0.58 -21.37 10.62
N TYR A 129 1.30 -20.84 9.64
CA TYR A 129 0.72 -20.06 8.54
C TYR A 129 1.35 -20.48 7.20
N SER A 130 0.57 -20.40 6.13
CA SER A 130 1.04 -20.54 4.73
C SER A 130 0.62 -19.36 3.84
N LEU A 131 -0.41 -18.62 4.26
CA LEU A 131 -0.99 -17.49 3.53
C LEU A 131 -0.80 -16.17 4.28
N VAL A 132 -0.47 -15.12 3.53
CA VAL A 132 -0.43 -13.73 3.97
C VAL A 132 -1.77 -13.06 3.70
N PHE A 133 -2.34 -12.41 4.73
CA PHE A 133 -3.58 -11.65 4.67
C PHE A 133 -3.30 -10.13 4.63
N ASP A 134 -3.78 -9.47 3.58
CA ASP A 134 -3.89 -8.01 3.52
C ASP A 134 -5.29 -7.57 4.02
N PRO A 135 -5.40 -6.97 5.22
CA PRO A 135 -6.68 -6.53 5.78
C PRO A 135 -7.27 -5.28 5.09
N VAL A 136 -6.45 -4.53 4.33
CA VAL A 136 -6.86 -3.34 3.57
C VAL A 136 -7.46 -3.75 2.23
N GLN A 137 -6.78 -4.62 1.48
CA GLN A 137 -7.24 -5.16 0.20
C GLN A 137 -8.24 -6.30 0.34
N LYS A 138 -8.21 -7.01 1.47
CA LYS A 138 -8.97 -8.24 1.77
C LYS A 138 -8.65 -9.37 0.80
N THR A 139 -7.35 -9.62 0.64
CA THR A 139 -6.78 -10.70 -0.17
C THR A 139 -5.99 -11.66 0.72
N LEU A 140 -6.00 -12.94 0.34
CA LEU A 140 -5.01 -13.93 0.77
C LEU A 140 -4.07 -14.19 -0.42
N LEU A 141 -2.79 -14.35 -0.13
CA LEU A 141 -1.74 -14.73 -1.09
C LEU A 141 -0.85 -15.78 -0.42
N ALA A 142 -0.34 -16.76 -1.16
CA ALA A 142 0.75 -17.61 -0.67
C ALA A 142 2.00 -16.75 -0.44
N ASP A 143 2.78 -17.07 0.61
CA ASP A 143 4.07 -16.41 0.87
C ASP A 143 5.21 -16.99 -0.01
N GLN A 144 4.91 -18.02 -0.82
CA GLN A 144 5.84 -18.69 -1.72
C GLN A 144 5.93 -18.03 -3.10
N GLY A 145 7.16 -17.90 -3.61
CA GLY A 145 7.45 -17.39 -4.96
C GLY A 145 7.51 -18.51 -5.99
N GLU A 146 6.38 -18.89 -6.56
CA GLU A 146 6.24 -19.96 -7.56
C GLU A 146 7.01 -19.66 -8.88
N ILE A 147 7.80 -20.63 -9.35
CA ILE A 147 8.45 -20.61 -10.68
C ILE A 147 7.41 -20.85 -11.79
N ARG A 148 7.48 -20.07 -12.88
CA ARG A 148 6.42 -20.09 -13.92
C ARG A 148 6.90 -20.65 -15.25
N VAL A 149 6.16 -21.65 -15.74
CA VAL A 149 6.42 -22.32 -17.02
C VAL A 149 5.40 -21.87 -18.08
N GLY A 150 5.87 -21.71 -19.33
CA GLY A 150 5.08 -21.37 -20.51
C GLY A 150 5.71 -20.23 -21.33
N CYS A 151 5.38 -20.16 -22.61
CA CYS A 151 5.94 -19.23 -23.64
C CYS A 151 5.72 -17.71 -23.42
N LYS A 152 5.38 -17.29 -22.20
CA LYS A 152 5.39 -15.89 -21.73
C LYS A 152 6.48 -15.64 -20.68
N TYR A 153 7.24 -16.68 -20.32
CA TYR A 153 8.20 -16.73 -19.23
C TYR A 153 9.54 -17.31 -19.69
N GLN A 154 9.55 -18.42 -20.43
CA GLN A 154 10.75 -18.84 -21.17
C GLN A 154 11.12 -17.82 -22.26
N ALA A 155 12.42 -17.63 -22.45
CA ALA A 155 12.96 -16.99 -23.64
C ALA A 155 12.91 -17.94 -24.85
N GLU A 156 12.89 -17.37 -26.04
CA GLU A 156 13.18 -18.07 -27.29
C GLU A 156 14.69 -18.32 -27.36
N ILE A 157 15.11 -19.57 -27.55
CA ILE A 157 16.53 -19.95 -27.56
C ILE A 157 17.09 -19.61 -28.95
N PRO A 158 18.13 -18.77 -29.07
CA PRO A 158 18.77 -18.50 -30.36
C PRO A 158 19.36 -19.77 -30.95
N GLU A 159 19.19 -19.97 -32.26
CA GLU A 159 19.80 -21.08 -32.98
C GLU A 159 21.34 -20.98 -32.95
N ARG A 160 22.02 -22.13 -32.94
CA ARG A 160 23.49 -22.18 -33.01
C ARG A 160 23.92 -21.82 -34.43
N LEU A 161 24.72 -20.76 -34.56
CA LEU A 161 25.37 -20.36 -35.81
C LEU A 161 26.15 -21.53 -36.44
N ALA A 162 26.13 -21.60 -37.77
CA ALA A 162 26.88 -22.60 -38.53
C ALA A 162 28.40 -22.37 -38.47
N GLU A 163 29.18 -23.39 -38.78
CA GLU A 163 30.65 -23.26 -38.80
C GLU A 163 31.08 -22.33 -39.94
N GLY A 164 31.79 -21.26 -39.58
CA GLY A 164 32.16 -20.16 -40.50
C GLY A 164 31.12 -19.05 -40.63
N GLU A 165 29.92 -19.18 -40.04
CA GLU A 165 28.94 -18.10 -39.96
C GLU A 165 29.34 -17.08 -38.89
N SER A 166 29.20 -15.78 -39.20
CA SER A 166 29.52 -14.70 -38.25
C SER A 166 28.27 -14.20 -37.53
N ASP A 167 28.44 -13.81 -36.27
CA ASP A 167 27.35 -13.22 -35.46
C ASP A 167 26.94 -11.79 -35.90
N ASN A 168 27.63 -11.23 -36.90
CA ASN A 168 27.45 -9.89 -37.44
C ASN A 168 27.50 -8.75 -36.39
N ARG A 169 28.07 -8.97 -35.20
CA ARG A 169 28.13 -7.97 -34.13
C ARG A 169 29.28 -6.99 -34.31
N ASN A 170 28.94 -5.71 -34.42
CA ASN A 170 29.93 -4.63 -34.49
C ASN A 170 30.41 -4.22 -33.09
N GLN A 171 31.56 -4.77 -32.65
CA GLN A 171 32.16 -4.49 -31.33
C GLN A 171 32.40 -3.00 -31.07
N GLN A 172 32.85 -2.23 -32.07
CA GLN A 172 33.10 -0.77 -31.96
C GLN A 172 31.84 0.05 -31.62
N LYS A 173 30.64 -0.53 -31.73
CA LYS A 173 29.35 0.08 -31.32
C LYS A 173 28.82 -0.47 -30.00
N MET A 174 29.40 -1.53 -29.46
CA MET A 174 28.99 -2.17 -28.20
C MET A 174 29.92 -1.80 -27.04
N GLU A 175 31.21 -1.59 -27.32
CA GLU A 175 32.26 -1.40 -26.31
C GLU A 175 33.38 -0.45 -26.78
N MET A 176 34.19 0.00 -25.82
CA MET A 176 35.36 0.84 -26.04
C MET A 176 36.45 0.40 -25.05
N LYS A 177 37.69 0.15 -25.53
CA LYS A 177 38.80 -0.24 -24.65
C LYS A 177 39.30 0.97 -23.84
N VAL A 178 39.07 0.95 -22.53
CA VAL A 178 39.49 1.99 -21.56
C VAL A 178 40.85 1.69 -20.92
N TRP A 179 41.31 0.44 -20.98
CA TRP A 179 42.63 0.00 -20.54
C TRP A 179 43.05 -1.26 -21.28
N ASP A 180 44.35 -1.44 -21.52
CA ASP A 180 44.97 -2.65 -22.05
C ASP A 180 45.81 -3.36 -20.96
N PRO A 181 45.50 -4.62 -20.59
CA PRO A 181 46.36 -5.41 -19.71
C PRO A 181 47.75 -5.61 -20.31
N ASP A 182 47.83 -5.92 -21.61
CA ASP A 182 49.05 -6.27 -22.34
C ASP A 182 49.80 -5.01 -22.85
N ASN A 183 49.99 -4.03 -21.96
CA ASN A 183 50.61 -2.74 -22.26
C ASN A 183 52.14 -2.74 -22.01
N PRO A 184 52.91 -1.83 -22.63
CA PRO A 184 54.38 -1.85 -22.57
C PRO A 184 54.99 -1.27 -21.28
N LEU A 185 54.19 -0.90 -20.27
CA LEU A 185 54.69 -0.35 -19.01
C LEU A 185 54.76 -1.43 -17.93
N THR A 186 55.81 -1.36 -17.12
CA THR A 186 55.86 -2.11 -15.85
C THR A 186 54.96 -1.46 -14.80
N ASP A 187 54.42 -2.25 -13.87
CA ASP A 187 53.63 -1.76 -12.72
C ASP A 187 54.30 -0.59 -12.00
N ARG A 188 55.64 -0.64 -11.84
CA ARG A 188 56.44 0.43 -11.24
C ARG A 188 56.36 1.75 -12.00
N GLN A 189 56.30 1.72 -13.33
CA GLN A 189 56.13 2.93 -14.15
C GLN A 189 54.70 3.48 -14.06
N ILE A 190 53.71 2.58 -13.97
CA ILE A 190 52.30 2.95 -13.77
C ILE A 190 52.14 3.62 -12.38
N ASP A 191 52.65 3.00 -11.31
CA ASP A 191 52.67 3.57 -9.95
C ASP A 191 53.36 4.94 -9.91
N GLN A 192 54.52 5.08 -10.57
CA GLN A 192 55.22 6.36 -10.68
C GLN A 192 54.37 7.42 -11.41
N PHE A 193 53.67 7.06 -12.49
CA PHE A 193 52.73 7.95 -13.16
C PHE A 193 51.53 8.32 -12.27
N LEU A 194 50.99 7.38 -11.50
CA LEU A 194 49.92 7.63 -10.52
C LEU A 194 50.37 8.51 -9.35
N VAL A 195 51.66 8.48 -8.97
CA VAL A 195 52.24 9.46 -8.03
C VAL A 195 52.33 10.86 -8.68
N VAL A 196 52.81 10.95 -9.93
CA VAL A 196 52.89 12.22 -10.66
C VAL A 196 51.51 12.86 -10.85
N ALA A 197 50.50 12.09 -11.26
CA ALA A 197 49.13 12.57 -11.43
C ALA A 197 48.52 13.12 -10.12
N ARG A 198 48.79 12.48 -8.98
CA ARG A 198 48.40 12.98 -7.65
C ARG A 198 49.14 14.25 -7.26
N ALA A 199 50.44 14.37 -7.57
CA ALA A 199 51.21 15.58 -7.33
C ALA A 199 50.69 16.76 -8.17
N VAL A 200 50.43 16.54 -9.46
CA VAL A 200 49.79 17.51 -10.38
C VAL A 200 48.41 17.93 -9.85
N GLY A 201 47.56 16.97 -9.46
CA GLY A 201 46.23 17.25 -8.90
C GLY A 201 46.28 17.97 -7.54
N THR A 202 47.35 17.81 -6.76
CA THR A 202 47.57 18.56 -5.51
C THR A 202 47.99 20.00 -5.80
N PHE A 203 48.90 20.19 -6.76
CA PHE A 203 49.34 21.51 -7.21
C PHE A 203 48.21 22.30 -7.87
N ALA A 204 47.38 21.67 -8.70
CA ALA A 204 46.19 22.29 -9.30
C ALA A 204 45.24 22.87 -8.24
N ARG A 205 45.00 22.15 -7.14
CA ARG A 205 44.19 22.62 -5.99
C ARG A 205 44.82 23.80 -5.26
N ALA A 206 46.15 23.90 -5.23
CA ALA A 206 46.86 25.04 -4.64
C ALA A 206 46.79 26.31 -5.51
N LEU A 207 46.50 26.17 -6.81
CA LEU A 207 46.24 27.28 -7.74
C LEU A 207 44.74 27.63 -7.84
N ASP A 208 43.83 26.72 -7.47
CA ASP A 208 42.39 26.91 -7.59
C ASP A 208 41.77 27.74 -6.45
N CYS A 209 41.87 29.07 -6.61
CA CYS A 209 41.18 30.06 -5.77
C CYS A 209 39.63 30.00 -5.83
N SER A 210 39.01 29.15 -6.66
CA SER A 210 37.55 28.96 -6.68
C SER A 210 37.04 27.90 -5.68
N SER A 211 37.96 27.16 -5.04
CA SER A 211 37.63 26.13 -4.07
C SER A 211 36.87 26.69 -2.85
N SER A 212 35.66 26.18 -2.59
CA SER A 212 34.77 26.71 -1.53
C SER A 212 35.24 26.41 -0.09
N ILE A 213 36.24 25.53 0.04
CA ILE A 213 36.94 25.23 1.29
C ILE A 213 37.96 26.34 1.52
N ARG A 214 37.84 27.09 2.62
CA ARG A 214 38.81 28.12 3.00
C ARG A 214 40.20 27.51 3.19
N GLN A 215 41.09 27.70 2.21
CA GLN A 215 42.47 27.21 2.18
C GLN A 215 42.61 25.76 2.69
N PRO A 216 42.26 24.74 1.89
CA PRO A 216 42.46 23.35 2.29
C PRO A 216 43.93 23.11 2.66
N SER A 217 44.14 22.50 3.83
CA SER A 217 45.50 22.16 4.29
C SER A 217 46.21 21.26 3.28
N LEU A 218 47.55 21.31 3.24
CA LEU A 218 48.33 20.50 2.30
C LEU A 218 47.95 19.01 2.32
N HIS A 219 47.69 18.46 3.52
CA HIS A 219 47.21 17.08 3.69
C HIS A 219 45.81 16.87 3.11
N MET A 220 44.88 17.81 3.28
CA MET A 220 43.54 17.72 2.67
C MET A 220 43.61 17.78 1.13
N SER A 221 44.41 18.69 0.57
CA SER A 221 44.60 18.81 -0.88
C SER A 221 45.25 17.57 -1.49
N ALA A 222 46.25 16.98 -0.81
CA ALA A 222 46.88 15.73 -1.21
C ALA A 222 45.94 14.52 -1.09
N ALA A 223 45.12 14.46 -0.03
CA ALA A 223 44.10 13.42 0.13
C ALA A 223 43.00 13.52 -0.94
N ALA A 224 42.54 14.74 -1.25
CA ALA A 224 41.57 15.00 -2.31
C ALA A 224 42.11 14.61 -3.69
N ALA A 225 43.35 15.00 -4.01
CA ALA A 225 44.03 14.58 -5.24
C ALA A 225 44.34 13.08 -5.30
N SER A 226 44.33 12.37 -4.17
CA SER A 226 44.51 10.92 -4.08
C SER A 226 43.22 10.10 -4.23
N ARG A 227 42.08 10.75 -4.51
CA ARG A 227 40.79 10.07 -4.72
C ARG A 227 40.73 9.39 -6.09
N ASP A 228 39.90 8.34 -6.16
CA ASP A 228 39.81 7.44 -7.31
C ASP A 228 39.52 8.14 -8.64
N ILE A 229 38.87 9.31 -8.65
CA ILE A 229 38.62 10.07 -9.89
C ILE A 229 39.91 10.56 -10.56
N THR A 230 40.91 10.99 -9.78
CA THR A 230 42.26 11.31 -10.29
C THR A 230 42.99 10.02 -10.68
N LEU A 231 42.73 8.94 -9.92
CA LEU A 231 43.04 7.53 -10.19
C LEU A 231 42.77 7.12 -11.65
N PHE A 232 41.47 7.02 -11.93
CA PHE A 232 40.91 6.63 -13.21
C PHE A 232 41.29 7.60 -14.32
N HIS A 233 41.31 8.92 -14.07
CA HIS A 233 41.74 9.88 -15.10
C HIS A 233 43.20 9.67 -15.53
N ALA A 234 44.10 9.32 -14.60
CA ALA A 234 45.49 9.01 -14.93
C ALA A 234 45.61 7.73 -15.79
N MET A 235 44.89 6.66 -15.43
CA MET A 235 44.88 5.40 -16.21
C MET A 235 44.29 5.59 -17.62
N ASP A 236 43.18 6.33 -17.72
CA ASP A 236 42.54 6.77 -18.96
C ASP A 236 43.47 7.65 -19.81
N THR A 237 44.30 8.49 -19.17
CA THR A 237 45.32 9.32 -19.83
C THR A 237 46.47 8.49 -20.39
N LEU A 238 46.89 7.41 -19.73
CA LEU A 238 47.88 6.46 -20.27
C LEU A 238 47.33 5.73 -21.50
N GLN A 239 46.13 5.14 -21.40
CA GLN A 239 45.46 4.46 -22.51
C GLN A 239 45.34 5.38 -23.74
N ARG A 240 44.81 6.60 -23.57
CA ARG A 240 44.59 7.55 -24.68
C ARG A 240 45.89 8.06 -25.34
N ASN A 241 47.00 8.06 -24.62
CA ASN A 241 48.31 8.41 -25.16
C ASN A 241 49.09 7.20 -25.71
N GLY A 242 48.48 6.01 -25.78
CA GLY A 242 49.13 4.79 -26.26
C GLY A 242 50.29 4.36 -25.38
N TYR A 243 50.17 4.57 -24.06
CA TYR A 243 51.17 4.25 -23.03
C TYR A 243 52.50 5.03 -23.11
N ASP A 244 52.59 6.05 -23.97
CA ASP A 244 53.69 7.02 -23.96
C ASP A 244 53.62 7.91 -22.71
N LEU A 245 54.50 7.65 -21.74
CA LEU A 245 54.60 8.41 -20.48
C LEU A 245 54.88 9.91 -20.70
N ALA A 246 55.65 10.29 -21.73
CA ALA A 246 55.99 11.69 -21.97
C ALA A 246 54.77 12.46 -22.51
N ARG A 247 54.03 11.86 -23.45
CA ARG A 247 52.75 12.42 -23.94
C ARG A 247 51.67 12.43 -22.86
N ALA A 248 51.59 11.39 -22.05
CA ALA A 248 50.67 11.32 -20.92
C ALA A 248 50.96 12.42 -19.88
N MET A 249 52.23 12.67 -19.53
CA MET A 249 52.61 13.78 -18.64
C MET A 249 52.27 15.15 -19.25
N ALA A 250 52.53 15.36 -20.54
CA ALA A 250 52.15 16.59 -21.24
C ALA A 250 50.61 16.81 -21.28
N THR A 251 49.83 15.72 -21.24
CA THR A 251 48.37 15.77 -21.16
C THR A 251 47.88 16.18 -19.75
N LEU A 252 48.62 15.85 -18.69
CA LEU A 252 48.30 16.25 -17.31
C LEU A 252 48.63 17.73 -17.01
N VAL A 253 49.54 18.34 -17.77
CA VAL A 253 49.93 19.76 -17.63
C VAL A 253 49.90 20.47 -18.99
N PRO A 254 48.72 20.69 -19.59
CA PRO A 254 48.58 21.47 -20.81
C PRO A 254 48.95 22.94 -20.59
N GLN A 255 49.13 23.70 -21.67
CA GLN A 255 49.57 25.11 -21.65
C GLN A 255 48.67 26.07 -20.84
N GLY A 256 47.43 25.67 -20.53
CA GLY A 256 46.50 26.42 -19.67
C GLY A 256 46.66 26.18 -18.16
N GLY A 257 47.56 25.27 -17.74
CA GLY A 257 47.76 24.88 -16.35
C GLY A 257 47.48 23.39 -16.07
N PRO A 258 47.78 22.91 -14.85
CA PRO A 258 47.61 21.50 -14.47
C PRO A 258 46.14 21.07 -14.42
N VAL A 259 45.85 19.82 -14.81
CA VAL A 259 44.48 19.27 -14.81
C VAL A 259 43.96 19.05 -13.39
N LEU A 260 42.73 19.49 -13.13
CA LEU A 260 42.03 19.36 -11.86
C LEU A 260 40.80 18.44 -11.98
N CYS A 261 40.92 17.19 -11.52
CA CYS A 261 39.79 16.28 -11.36
C CYS A 261 39.21 16.42 -9.95
N ARG A 262 37.93 16.77 -9.83
CA ARG A 262 37.15 16.74 -8.58
C ARG A 262 35.93 15.86 -8.80
N ASP A 263 35.57 15.04 -7.81
CA ASP A 263 34.27 14.35 -7.80
C ASP A 263 33.25 15.13 -6.96
N GLU A 264 31.99 14.72 -7.02
CA GLU A 264 30.86 15.38 -6.35
C GLU A 264 31.12 15.67 -4.85
N MET A 265 31.87 14.83 -4.14
CA MET A 265 32.18 15.03 -2.71
C MET A 265 33.02 16.29 -2.46
N GLU A 266 33.83 16.70 -3.44
CA GLU A 266 34.73 17.87 -3.37
C GLU A 266 34.20 19.05 -4.19
N GLU A 267 33.42 18.80 -5.24
CA GLU A 267 32.84 19.85 -6.08
C GLU A 267 31.71 20.63 -5.37
N TRP A 268 30.98 19.98 -4.47
CA TRP A 268 29.84 20.61 -3.79
C TRP A 268 30.25 21.70 -2.80
N SER A 269 29.48 22.78 -2.78
CA SER A 269 29.63 23.83 -1.76
C SER A 269 29.21 23.33 -0.38
N ALA A 270 29.79 23.91 0.67
CA ALA A 270 29.38 23.64 2.06
C ALA A 270 27.87 23.83 2.29
N SER A 271 27.27 24.82 1.62
CA SER A 271 25.82 25.05 1.61
C SER A 271 25.00 23.93 0.97
N GLU A 272 25.47 23.32 -0.12
CA GLU A 272 24.78 22.19 -0.76
C GLU A 272 24.91 20.92 0.07
N ALA A 273 26.07 20.70 0.71
CA ALA A 273 26.24 19.62 1.67
C ALA A 273 25.31 19.75 2.88
N MET A 274 25.13 20.96 3.43
CA MET A 274 24.16 21.22 4.50
C MET A 274 22.71 20.97 4.05
N LEU A 275 22.31 21.51 2.90
CA LEU A 275 20.97 21.28 2.31
C LEU A 275 20.71 19.79 2.07
N PHE A 276 21.73 19.02 1.67
CA PHE A 276 21.62 17.58 1.51
C PHE A 276 21.38 16.85 2.83
N GLU A 277 22.10 17.20 3.89
CA GLU A 277 21.92 16.58 5.20
C GLU A 277 20.53 16.87 5.77
N GLU A 278 20.05 18.12 5.70
CA GLU A 278 18.68 18.49 6.09
C GLU A 278 17.62 17.71 5.29
N ALA A 279 17.83 17.56 3.99
CA ALA A 279 16.93 16.82 3.11
C ALA A 279 16.93 15.31 3.41
N LEU A 280 18.11 14.74 3.69
CA LEU A 280 18.28 13.33 4.03
C LEU A 280 17.66 12.98 5.40
N GLU A 281 17.70 13.89 6.37
CA GLU A 281 17.00 13.71 7.64
C GLU A 281 15.47 13.86 7.50
N LYS A 282 15.00 14.78 6.65
CA LYS A 282 13.57 15.03 6.42
C LYS A 282 12.88 13.97 5.55
N TYR A 283 13.54 13.50 4.49
CA TYR A 283 12.96 12.61 3.46
C TYR A 283 13.65 11.23 3.39
N GLY A 284 14.63 10.95 4.25
CA GLY A 284 15.33 9.68 4.27
C GLY A 284 16.17 9.49 3.00
N LYS A 285 15.80 8.51 2.17
CA LYS A 285 16.56 8.16 0.94
C LYS A 285 15.77 8.42 -0.35
N ASP A 286 14.70 9.22 -0.32
CA ASP A 286 14.03 9.62 -1.55
C ASP A 286 14.80 10.76 -2.24
N PHE A 287 15.77 10.37 -3.07
CA PHE A 287 16.60 11.30 -3.84
C PHE A 287 15.80 12.12 -4.87
N ASN A 288 14.55 11.76 -5.21
CA ASN A 288 13.72 12.60 -6.06
C ASN A 288 13.15 13.79 -5.29
N ASP A 289 12.60 13.56 -4.10
CA ASP A 289 12.02 14.63 -3.27
C ASP A 289 13.13 15.53 -2.67
N ILE A 290 14.29 14.95 -2.29
CA ILE A 290 15.52 15.71 -1.96
C ILE A 290 15.89 16.66 -3.11
N ARG A 291 15.90 16.17 -4.36
CA ARG A 291 16.20 16.99 -5.53
C ARG A 291 15.13 18.04 -5.80
N GLN A 292 13.84 17.71 -5.71
CA GLN A 292 12.77 18.66 -6.04
C GLN A 292 12.70 19.85 -5.07
N ASP A 293 12.91 19.60 -3.77
CA ASP A 293 12.66 20.62 -2.74
C ASP A 293 13.93 21.32 -2.24
N PHE A 294 15.09 20.65 -2.21
CA PHE A 294 16.34 21.20 -1.63
C PHE A 294 17.42 21.49 -2.67
N LEU A 295 17.61 20.60 -3.66
CA LEU A 295 18.72 20.68 -4.64
C LEU A 295 18.26 20.62 -6.11
N PRO A 296 17.31 21.47 -6.57
CA PRO A 296 16.70 21.36 -7.90
C PRO A 296 17.65 21.67 -9.07
N TRP A 297 18.83 22.25 -8.81
CA TRP A 297 19.88 22.48 -9.80
C TRP A 297 20.86 21.30 -9.96
N LYS A 298 20.92 20.36 -9.01
CA LYS A 298 21.76 19.15 -9.12
C LYS A 298 21.00 18.05 -9.88
N SER A 299 21.74 17.20 -10.59
CA SER A 299 21.17 16.02 -11.25
C SER A 299 20.81 14.93 -10.22
N LEU A 300 19.97 13.97 -10.60
CA LEU A 300 19.67 12.83 -9.72
C LEU A 300 20.90 11.91 -9.55
N ALA A 301 21.71 11.75 -10.60
CA ALA A 301 22.91 10.93 -10.57
C ALA A 301 23.97 11.52 -9.62
N SER A 302 24.22 12.82 -9.73
CA SER A 302 25.17 13.55 -8.87
C SER A 302 24.78 13.52 -7.39
N ILE A 303 23.49 13.63 -7.06
CA ILE A 303 22.99 13.49 -5.67
C ILE A 303 23.24 12.06 -5.14
N VAL A 304 23.05 11.03 -5.97
CA VAL A 304 23.29 9.63 -5.58
C VAL A 304 24.80 9.35 -5.43
N GLN A 305 25.65 9.88 -6.31
CA GLN A 305 27.10 9.78 -6.21
C GLN A 305 27.62 10.49 -4.95
N PHE A 306 27.16 11.72 -4.68
CA PHE A 306 27.45 12.45 -3.44
C PHE A 306 27.05 11.64 -2.20
N TYR A 307 25.83 11.10 -2.16
CA TYR A 307 25.35 10.26 -1.05
C TYR A 307 26.29 9.08 -0.73
N TYR A 308 26.78 8.36 -1.75
CA TYR A 308 27.67 7.21 -1.51
C TYR A 308 29.06 7.62 -1.02
N MET A 309 29.59 8.77 -1.47
CA MET A 309 30.86 9.32 -0.98
C MET A 309 30.72 9.92 0.43
N TRP A 310 29.70 10.75 0.67
CA TRP A 310 29.39 11.36 1.98
C TRP A 310 29.19 10.30 3.07
N LYS A 311 28.68 9.12 2.71
CA LYS A 311 28.59 7.95 3.60
C LYS A 311 29.91 7.37 4.11
N THR A 312 31.06 7.84 3.63
CA THR A 312 32.38 7.47 4.18
C THR A 312 32.94 8.50 5.16
N THR A 313 32.30 9.66 5.30
CA THR A 313 32.75 10.72 6.23
C THR A 313 32.61 10.31 7.68
N ASP A 314 33.53 10.77 8.54
CA ASP A 314 33.44 10.60 9.99
C ASP A 314 32.12 11.13 10.56
N ARG A 315 31.61 12.24 10.01
CA ARG A 315 30.31 12.83 10.39
C ARG A 315 29.16 11.83 10.22
N TYR A 316 29.07 11.16 9.07
CA TYR A 316 28.08 10.09 8.87
C TYR A 316 28.34 8.87 9.75
N ILE A 317 29.60 8.44 9.89
CA ILE A 317 29.97 7.26 10.68
C ILE A 317 29.62 7.47 12.16
N GLN A 318 29.90 8.65 12.71
CA GLN A 318 29.51 9.05 14.06
C GLN A 318 27.98 9.11 14.20
N GLN A 319 27.27 9.76 13.27
CA GLN A 319 25.81 9.81 13.30
C GLN A 319 25.17 8.40 13.26
N LYS A 320 25.74 7.48 12.47
CA LYS A 320 25.33 6.07 12.42
C LYS A 320 25.62 5.33 13.72
N ARG A 321 26.78 5.54 14.34
CA ARG A 321 27.13 4.97 15.66
C ARG A 321 26.17 5.44 16.76
N LEU A 322 25.82 6.73 16.78
CA LEU A 322 24.84 7.28 17.71
C LEU A 322 23.45 6.68 17.52
N LYS A 323 22.94 6.63 16.28
CA LYS A 323 21.64 6.01 15.93
C LYS A 323 21.63 4.49 16.23
N ALA A 324 22.78 3.81 16.18
CA ALA A 324 22.90 2.41 16.61
C ALA A 324 22.86 2.25 18.14
N ALA A 325 23.58 3.08 18.90
CA ALA A 325 23.54 3.08 20.36
C ALA A 325 22.14 3.42 20.91
N GLU A 326 21.44 4.35 20.26
CA GLU A 326 20.02 4.64 20.54
C GLU A 326 19.14 3.41 20.31
N ALA A 327 19.32 2.69 19.19
CA ALA A 327 18.58 1.46 18.91
C ALA A 327 18.90 0.32 19.89
N ASP A 328 20.15 0.17 20.32
CA ASP A 328 20.56 -0.80 21.34
C ASP A 328 20.02 -0.47 22.75
N SER A 329 19.72 0.80 23.03
CA SER A 329 19.07 1.23 24.29
C SER A 329 17.59 0.82 24.41
N LYS A 330 16.95 0.39 23.31
CA LYS A 330 15.55 -0.05 23.31
C LYS A 330 15.37 -1.36 24.08
N LEU A 331 14.17 -1.57 24.63
CA LEU A 331 13.87 -2.79 25.38
C LEU A 331 13.87 -4.01 24.44
N LYS A 332 14.80 -4.93 24.67
CA LYS A 332 14.85 -6.23 23.99
C LYS A 332 13.99 -7.28 24.67
N GLN A 333 13.63 -7.07 25.95
CA GLN A 333 12.77 -7.94 26.74
C GLN A 333 11.98 -7.19 27.83
N VAL A 334 10.87 -7.77 28.28
CA VAL A 334 9.99 -7.26 29.35
C VAL A 334 9.52 -8.40 30.27
N TYR A 335 9.43 -8.16 31.58
CA TYR A 335 8.80 -9.06 32.54
C TYR A 335 7.36 -8.61 32.81
N ILE A 336 6.40 -9.54 32.80
CA ILE A 336 4.98 -9.25 32.97
C ILE A 336 4.44 -10.10 34.12
N PRO A 337 4.01 -9.49 35.25
CA PRO A 337 3.42 -10.22 36.37
C PRO A 337 2.15 -11.00 35.96
N THR A 338 1.95 -12.16 36.59
CA THR A 338 0.78 -13.02 36.37
C THR A 338 -0.52 -12.27 36.69
N TYR A 339 -1.49 -12.33 35.78
CA TYR A 339 -2.75 -11.59 35.90
C TYR A 339 -3.74 -12.29 36.83
N THR A 340 -3.89 -11.78 38.07
CA THR A 340 -4.66 -12.43 39.15
C THR A 340 -6.09 -11.90 39.35
N LYS A 341 -6.60 -11.01 38.46
CA LYS A 341 -7.97 -10.49 38.59
C LYS A 341 -9.00 -11.59 38.28
N PRO A 342 -10.13 -11.69 39.02
CA PRO A 342 -11.15 -12.71 38.78
C PRO A 342 -11.74 -12.59 37.37
N ASN A 343 -11.92 -13.73 36.70
CA ASN A 343 -12.51 -13.77 35.36
C ASN A 343 -14.04 -13.54 35.47
N PRO A 344 -14.62 -12.49 34.85
CA PRO A 344 -16.05 -12.21 34.96
C PRO A 344 -16.96 -13.29 34.34
N ASN A 345 -16.40 -14.21 33.55
CA ASN A 345 -17.15 -15.34 32.99
C ASN A 345 -17.09 -16.60 33.90
N GLN A 346 -16.41 -16.56 35.04
CA GLN A 346 -16.36 -17.66 36.02
C GLN A 346 -17.72 -17.80 36.72
N ILE A 347 -18.31 -19.01 36.64
CA ILE A 347 -19.52 -19.34 37.37
C ILE A 347 -19.13 -19.68 38.81
N ILE A 348 -19.46 -18.79 39.75
CA ILE A 348 -19.26 -19.04 41.18
C ILE A 348 -20.39 -19.95 41.67
N SER A 349 -20.04 -21.16 42.10
CA SER A 349 -20.97 -22.07 42.77
C SER A 349 -21.26 -21.57 44.19
N VAL A 350 -22.41 -20.91 44.36
CA VAL A 350 -22.94 -20.59 45.70
C VAL A 350 -23.26 -21.91 46.41
N GLY A 351 -22.73 -22.07 47.63
CA GLY A 351 -22.78 -23.34 48.36
C GLY A 351 -24.19 -23.79 48.73
N SER A 352 -24.39 -25.11 48.80
CA SER A 352 -25.65 -25.73 49.18
C SER A 352 -26.12 -25.29 50.57
N LYS A 353 -27.32 -24.70 50.66
CA LYS A 353 -28.14 -24.73 51.87
C LYS A 353 -29.22 -25.81 51.70
N PRO A 354 -29.33 -26.80 52.59
CA PRO A 354 -30.42 -27.78 52.54
C PRO A 354 -31.69 -27.16 53.10
N GLY A 355 -32.72 -26.99 52.27
CA GLY A 355 -34.05 -26.53 52.69
C GLY A 355 -34.88 -25.92 51.57
N VAL A 356 -36.20 -26.17 51.61
CA VAL A 356 -37.25 -25.58 50.75
C VAL A 356 -37.22 -26.02 49.26
N ASN A 357 -37.93 -27.12 49.01
CA ASN A 357 -38.90 -27.30 47.91
C ASN A 357 -38.47 -26.94 46.46
N GLY A 358 -37.74 -27.85 45.83
CA GLY A 358 -38.32 -28.58 44.69
C GLY A 358 -38.40 -27.90 43.31
N ALA A 359 -37.89 -26.68 43.12
CA ALA A 359 -37.89 -26.00 41.81
C ALA A 359 -36.61 -26.24 40.98
N GLY A 360 -36.39 -27.49 40.55
CA GLY A 360 -35.61 -27.82 39.34
C GLY A 360 -34.19 -27.25 39.20
N PHE A 361 -33.24 -27.66 40.06
CA PHE A 361 -31.81 -27.52 39.76
C PHE A 361 -31.45 -28.49 38.61
N GLN A 362 -31.49 -28.00 37.36
CA GLN A 362 -31.56 -28.82 36.15
C GLN A 362 -30.34 -29.74 35.94
N LYS A 363 -30.57 -31.04 36.17
CA LYS A 363 -29.65 -32.16 36.00
C LYS A 363 -29.43 -32.47 34.51
N GLY A 364 -28.59 -31.71 33.81
CA GLY A 364 -28.32 -31.97 32.38
C GLY A 364 -27.23 -31.14 31.66
N LEU A 365 -26.79 -29.99 32.18
CA LEU A 365 -25.87 -29.09 31.44
C LEU A 365 -24.43 -29.63 31.37
N SER A 366 -24.12 -30.40 30.33
CA SER A 366 -22.75 -30.83 30.00
C SER A 366 -21.87 -29.67 29.47
N CYS A 367 -20.57 -29.91 29.27
CA CYS A 367 -19.70 -28.96 28.57
C CYS A 367 -19.89 -29.03 27.04
N GLU A 368 -20.18 -27.90 26.39
CA GLU A 368 -20.47 -27.81 24.94
C GLU A 368 -19.37 -28.34 24.00
N SER A 369 -18.14 -28.51 24.50
CA SER A 369 -16.95 -28.89 23.72
C SER A 369 -16.40 -30.29 24.02
N CYS A 370 -16.96 -31.02 24.99
CA CYS A 370 -16.50 -32.38 25.35
C CYS A 370 -17.52 -33.20 26.15
N HIS A 371 -18.71 -32.67 26.41
CA HIS A 371 -19.82 -33.30 27.11
C HIS A 371 -19.53 -33.86 28.52
N THR A 372 -18.40 -33.51 29.13
CA THR A 372 -18.17 -33.77 30.56
C THR A 372 -19.23 -33.08 31.42
N SER A 373 -19.69 -33.77 32.46
CA SER A 373 -20.48 -33.23 33.56
C SER A 373 -19.62 -32.79 34.76
N GLN A 374 -18.30 -33.07 34.72
CA GLN A 374 -17.35 -32.79 35.79
C GLN A 374 -16.30 -31.76 35.35
N SER A 375 -16.03 -30.77 36.19
CA SER A 375 -14.99 -29.75 36.01
C SER A 375 -14.68 -29.08 37.34
N PRO A 376 -13.41 -28.77 37.67
CA PRO A 376 -13.07 -28.03 38.90
C PRO A 376 -13.58 -26.58 38.87
N GLN A 377 -13.79 -26.02 37.68
CA GLN A 377 -14.31 -24.68 37.47
C GLN A 377 -15.16 -24.63 36.20
N TRP A 378 -16.24 -23.85 36.23
CA TRP A 378 -17.13 -23.65 35.09
C TRP A 378 -17.08 -22.21 34.61
N TYR A 379 -17.19 -22.02 33.30
CA TYR A 379 -17.23 -20.71 32.67
C TYR A 379 -18.47 -20.57 31.77
N ALA A 380 -19.15 -19.44 31.87
CA ALA A 380 -20.24 -19.06 30.98
C ALA A 380 -19.68 -18.74 29.58
N TRP A 381 -20.38 -19.17 28.53
CA TRP A 381 -19.95 -19.04 27.15
C TRP A 381 -21.14 -18.76 26.23
N GLY A 382 -20.95 -17.95 25.19
CA GLY A 382 -22.05 -17.47 24.35
C GLY A 382 -22.93 -16.40 25.05
N PRO A 383 -24.11 -16.08 24.48
CA PRO A 383 -25.00 -15.05 25.03
C PRO A 383 -25.81 -15.57 26.23
N PRO A 384 -26.19 -14.71 27.20
CA PRO A 384 -26.77 -15.15 28.48
C PRO A 384 -28.07 -15.96 28.38
N ASN A 385 -28.83 -15.77 27.31
CA ASN A 385 -30.09 -16.47 27.05
C ASN A 385 -29.91 -17.94 26.63
N MET A 386 -28.70 -18.37 26.25
CA MET A 386 -28.41 -19.76 25.86
C MET A 386 -27.87 -20.61 27.01
N GLN A 387 -27.38 -19.99 28.10
CA GLN A 387 -26.81 -20.65 29.30
C GLN A 387 -25.68 -21.67 29.05
N CYS A 388 -25.12 -21.71 27.83
CA CYS A 388 -24.02 -22.58 27.44
C CYS A 388 -22.79 -22.39 28.35
N ARG A 389 -22.09 -23.50 28.65
CA ARG A 389 -20.95 -23.50 29.57
C ARG A 389 -19.82 -24.41 29.14
N LEU A 390 -18.60 -24.00 29.50
CA LEU A 390 -17.38 -24.78 29.27
C LEU A 390 -16.75 -25.21 30.59
N CYS A 391 -16.20 -26.43 30.59
CA CYS A 391 -15.27 -26.89 31.61
C CYS A 391 -13.93 -26.13 31.49
N ALA A 392 -13.07 -26.23 32.51
CA ALA A 392 -11.87 -25.41 32.58
C ALA A 392 -10.88 -25.62 31.40
N SER A 393 -10.66 -26.87 31.00
CA SER A 393 -9.79 -27.21 29.86
C SER A 393 -10.36 -26.74 28.52
N CYS A 394 -11.68 -26.83 28.31
CA CYS A 394 -12.34 -26.31 27.11
C CYS A 394 -12.42 -24.77 27.07
N TRP A 395 -12.54 -24.11 28.23
CA TRP A 395 -12.43 -22.65 28.30
C TRP A 395 -11.02 -22.16 27.92
N ILE A 396 -9.97 -22.79 28.48
CA ILE A 396 -8.57 -22.48 28.13
C ILE A 396 -8.31 -22.75 26.65
N TYR A 397 -8.78 -23.88 26.12
CA TYR A 397 -8.68 -24.20 24.69
C TYR A 397 -9.39 -23.14 23.83
N TRP A 398 -10.62 -22.76 24.17
CA TRP A 398 -11.36 -21.72 23.46
C TRP A 398 -10.68 -20.35 23.53
N LYS A 399 -10.07 -19.99 24.67
CA LYS A 399 -9.27 -18.75 24.81
C LYS A 399 -8.00 -18.78 23.93
N LYS A 400 -7.27 -19.91 23.88
CA LYS A 400 -6.04 -20.08 23.10
C LYS A 400 -6.30 -20.18 21.58
N TYR A 401 -7.30 -20.95 21.16
CA TYR A 401 -7.52 -21.34 19.76
C TYR A 401 -8.77 -20.71 19.12
N GLY A 402 -9.73 -20.23 19.90
CA GLY A 402 -10.94 -19.54 19.43
C GLY A 402 -12.11 -20.46 19.07
N GLY A 403 -11.84 -21.69 18.65
CA GLY A 403 -12.84 -22.75 18.40
C GLY A 403 -13.11 -23.64 19.62
N LEU A 404 -14.01 -24.61 19.47
CA LEU A 404 -14.24 -25.71 20.41
C LEU A 404 -13.61 -27.01 19.86
N LYS A 405 -13.24 -27.95 20.75
CA LYS A 405 -12.55 -29.22 20.39
C LYS A 405 -13.38 -30.16 19.52
N THR A 406 -14.71 -30.00 19.56
CA THR A 406 -15.70 -30.67 18.72
C THR A 406 -16.54 -29.61 18.01
N PRO A 407 -17.07 -29.89 16.80
CA PRO A 407 -18.06 -29.01 16.17
C PRO A 407 -19.34 -28.95 17.00
N THR A 408 -19.95 -27.77 17.11
CA THR A 408 -21.27 -27.59 17.75
C THR A 408 -22.36 -27.59 16.68
N GLN A 409 -23.55 -28.13 16.97
CA GLN A 409 -24.65 -28.21 15.99
C GLN A 409 -25.04 -26.85 15.39
N LEU A 410 -24.79 -25.73 16.08
CA LEU A 410 -25.01 -24.37 15.56
C LEU A 410 -24.08 -23.98 14.39
N GLU A 411 -22.91 -24.60 14.21
CA GLU A 411 -22.02 -24.26 13.07
C GLU A 411 -22.51 -24.88 11.74
N GLY A 412 -23.35 -25.93 11.77
CA GLY A 412 -23.74 -26.71 10.60
C GLY A 412 -24.82 -26.09 9.69
N VAL A 413 -25.60 -25.12 10.17
CA VAL A 413 -26.86 -24.66 9.55
C VAL A 413 -26.68 -23.83 8.25
N THR A 414 -25.48 -23.83 7.65
CA THR A 414 -25.16 -23.06 6.44
C THR A 414 -24.87 -23.91 5.19
N ARG A 415 -24.99 -25.25 5.24
CA ARG A 415 -24.58 -26.15 4.14
C ARG A 415 -25.53 -27.31 3.77
N SER A 416 -26.82 -27.05 3.54
CA SER A 416 -27.65 -27.89 2.65
C SER A 416 -28.95 -27.19 2.24
N ALA A 417 -29.16 -26.96 0.93
CA ALA A 417 -30.39 -26.40 0.39
C ALA A 417 -30.81 -27.16 -0.88
N SER A 418 -31.33 -28.37 -0.68
CA SER A 418 -31.92 -29.22 -1.72
C SER A 418 -33.09 -30.02 -1.12
N GLU A 419 -34.29 -29.46 -1.26
CA GLU A 419 -35.62 -30.06 -1.06
C GLU A 419 -35.78 -31.40 -1.84
N PRO A 420 -36.80 -32.27 -1.55
CA PRO A 420 -38.10 -31.84 -1.06
C PRO A 420 -38.92 -32.71 -0.07
N HIS A 421 -39.99 -32.07 0.42
CA HIS A 421 -41.29 -32.64 0.86
C HIS A 421 -41.44 -33.33 2.23
N SER A 422 -42.25 -32.70 3.08
CA SER A 422 -43.58 -33.24 3.45
C SER A 422 -44.54 -32.13 3.90
N ARG A 423 -45.86 -32.36 3.82
CA ARG A 423 -46.89 -31.31 3.99
C ARG A 423 -47.43 -31.23 5.42
N GLY A 424 -47.58 -30.01 5.93
CA GLY A 424 -48.41 -29.65 7.09
C GLY A 424 -48.90 -28.21 6.92
N HIS A 425 -50.21 -27.97 7.06
CA HIS A 425 -50.85 -26.71 6.65
C HIS A 425 -51.69 -26.15 7.80
N LEU A 426 -51.57 -24.84 8.10
CA LEU A 426 -52.67 -23.95 8.53
C LEU A 426 -52.19 -22.51 8.88
N SER A 427 -53.07 -21.54 8.61
CA SER A 427 -53.20 -20.19 9.22
C SER A 427 -52.11 -19.10 9.03
N ARG A 428 -52.50 -18.02 8.33
CA ARG A 428 -51.99 -16.63 8.45
C ARG A 428 -52.85 -15.86 9.48
N PRO A 429 -52.50 -14.65 10.00
CA PRO A 429 -52.23 -13.42 9.22
C PRO A 429 -50.97 -12.63 9.66
N GLU A 430 -50.70 -11.48 9.03
CA GLU A 430 -49.60 -10.58 9.41
C GLU A 430 -49.91 -9.67 10.60
N ALA A 431 -48.88 -9.33 11.39
CA ALA A 431 -48.73 -8.03 12.02
C ALA A 431 -47.24 -7.70 12.22
N GLN A 432 -46.89 -6.41 12.24
CA GLN A 432 -45.53 -5.93 12.48
C GLN A 432 -45.32 -5.64 13.98
N SER A 433 -44.22 -6.09 14.56
CA SER A 433 -43.67 -5.52 15.81
C SER A 433 -42.14 -5.66 15.85
N LEU A 434 -41.47 -4.81 16.63
CA LEU A 434 -40.02 -4.71 16.67
C LEU A 434 -39.43 -5.49 17.86
N SER A 435 -38.20 -5.99 17.71
CA SER A 435 -37.38 -6.47 18.84
C SER A 435 -35.99 -5.81 18.82
N PRO A 436 -35.53 -5.16 19.90
CA PRO A 436 -34.44 -4.18 19.83
C PRO A 436 -33.07 -4.68 20.35
N TYR A 437 -32.51 -5.74 19.75
CA TYR A 437 -31.11 -6.15 20.03
C TYR A 437 -30.27 -6.23 18.75
N THR A 438 -29.35 -5.28 18.58
CA THR A 438 -28.41 -5.26 17.44
C THR A 438 -27.00 -5.67 17.89
N THR A 439 -26.37 -6.55 17.12
CA THR A 439 -25.03 -7.08 17.44
C THR A 439 -23.92 -6.04 17.26
N SER A 440 -22.87 -6.15 18.08
CA SER A 440 -21.76 -5.20 18.21
C SER A 440 -21.00 -4.87 16.91
N ALA A 441 -21.04 -5.75 15.90
CA ALA A 441 -20.49 -5.53 14.57
C ALA A 441 -20.98 -4.24 13.86
N SER A 442 -22.09 -3.65 14.31
CA SER A 442 -22.66 -2.44 13.72
C SER A 442 -21.96 -1.13 14.14
N ARG A 443 -21.28 -1.08 15.30
CA ARG A 443 -20.77 0.19 15.86
C ARG A 443 -19.59 0.78 15.06
N ALA A 444 -18.80 -0.08 14.41
CA ALA A 444 -17.69 0.32 13.54
C ALA A 444 -18.12 1.01 12.22
N LYS A 445 -19.41 1.03 11.86
CA LYS A 445 -19.89 1.65 10.62
C LYS A 445 -20.18 3.16 10.72
N LEU A 446 -20.17 3.75 11.91
CA LEU A 446 -20.64 5.13 12.12
C LEU A 446 -19.72 6.26 11.61
N LEU A 447 -18.51 5.93 11.14
CA LEU A 447 -17.63 6.89 10.44
C LEU A 447 -17.55 6.67 8.92
N ALA A 448 -18.15 5.60 8.38
CA ALA A 448 -18.17 5.30 6.96
C ALA A 448 -19.55 5.62 6.34
N LYS A 449 -19.66 6.76 5.63
CA LYS A 449 -20.90 7.19 4.98
C LYS A 449 -21.47 6.06 4.08
N ASN A 450 -22.74 5.72 4.31
CA ASN A 450 -23.45 4.60 3.66
C ASN A 450 -23.26 4.57 2.13
N ARG A 451 -22.46 3.61 1.63
CA ARG A 451 -22.45 3.19 0.23
C ARG A 451 -23.32 1.95 0.06
N GLN A 452 -24.63 2.14 -0.02
CA GLN A 452 -25.55 1.06 -0.44
C GLN A 452 -25.36 0.78 -1.94
N THR A 453 -25.14 -0.48 -2.30
CA THR A 453 -25.10 -0.94 -3.69
C THR A 453 -26.51 -1.16 -4.22
N PHE A 454 -26.87 -0.53 -5.34
CA PHE A 454 -28.19 -0.66 -5.97
C PHE A 454 -28.09 -0.78 -7.50
N LEU A 455 -29.09 -1.42 -8.10
CA LEU A 455 -29.26 -1.52 -9.56
C LEU A 455 -30.39 -0.58 -10.01
N LEU A 456 -30.14 0.30 -10.99
CA LEU A 456 -31.13 1.25 -11.51
C LEU A 456 -31.49 0.98 -12.98
N GLN A 457 -32.51 0.16 -13.22
CA GLN A 457 -33.04 -0.10 -14.56
C GLN A 457 -34.24 0.82 -14.86
N THR A 458 -34.01 1.94 -15.56
CA THR A 458 -35.11 2.89 -15.85
C THR A 458 -36.13 2.33 -16.85
N THR A 459 -37.41 2.35 -16.47
CA THR A 459 -38.53 1.87 -17.31
C THR A 459 -38.65 2.67 -18.63
N ARG A 460 -39.48 2.19 -19.56
CA ARG A 460 -39.81 2.94 -20.80
C ARG A 460 -40.55 4.24 -20.47
N LEU A 461 -41.50 4.21 -19.53
CA LEU A 461 -42.24 5.39 -19.05
C LEU A 461 -41.31 6.44 -18.41
N THR A 462 -40.38 6.03 -17.54
CA THR A 462 -39.37 6.92 -16.94
C THR A 462 -38.33 7.45 -17.95
N ARG A 463 -38.28 6.91 -19.18
CA ARG A 463 -37.51 7.49 -20.30
C ARG A 463 -38.34 8.50 -21.11
N LEU A 464 -39.64 8.28 -21.22
CA LEU A 464 -40.58 9.19 -21.90
C LEU A 464 -40.89 10.44 -21.06
N SER A 465 -41.14 10.31 -19.76
CA SER A 465 -41.44 11.45 -18.87
C SER A 465 -40.33 12.52 -18.89
N ARG A 466 -39.06 12.09 -18.91
CA ARG A 466 -37.88 12.96 -19.03
C ARG A 466 -37.80 13.74 -20.36
N ARG A 467 -38.60 13.37 -21.38
CA ARG A 467 -38.75 14.08 -22.66
C ARG A 467 -40.02 14.93 -22.71
N LEU A 468 -41.14 14.42 -22.19
CA LEU A 468 -42.45 15.10 -22.11
C LEU A 468 -42.45 16.30 -21.16
N CYS A 469 -41.73 16.19 -20.05
CA CYS A 469 -41.63 17.20 -18.98
C CYS A 469 -40.24 17.85 -18.98
N ARG A 470 -39.68 18.15 -20.16
CA ARG A 470 -38.31 18.69 -20.35
C ARG A 470 -38.15 20.10 -19.77
N ASP A 471 -39.22 20.88 -19.80
CA ASP A 471 -39.46 22.16 -19.14
C ASP A 471 -39.44 22.06 -17.60
N VAL A 472 -40.13 21.06 -17.03
CA VAL A 472 -40.19 20.84 -15.56
C VAL A 472 -38.89 20.26 -15.02
N LEU A 473 -38.33 19.26 -15.70
CA LEU A 473 -37.09 18.56 -15.28
C LEU A 473 -35.82 19.37 -15.54
N GLN A 474 -35.84 20.27 -16.52
CA GLN A 474 -34.68 21.07 -16.98
C GLN A 474 -33.39 20.24 -17.09
N PRO A 475 -33.29 19.21 -17.97
CA PRO A 475 -32.18 18.24 -17.97
C PRO A 475 -30.76 18.83 -17.98
N ARG A 476 -30.55 19.95 -18.71
CA ARG A 476 -29.26 20.70 -18.74
C ARG A 476 -28.89 21.40 -17.42
N ARG A 477 -29.85 21.58 -16.50
CA ARG A 477 -29.68 22.15 -15.15
C ARG A 477 -29.49 21.02 -14.13
N ALA A 478 -30.36 20.02 -14.17
CA ALA A 478 -30.27 18.82 -13.31
C ALA A 478 -28.92 18.09 -13.47
N ALA A 479 -28.45 17.87 -14.71
CA ALA A 479 -27.17 17.21 -14.97
C ALA A 479 -25.94 17.98 -14.46
N ARG A 480 -26.07 19.28 -14.13
CA ARG A 480 -25.02 20.12 -13.52
C ARG A 480 -25.26 20.37 -12.02
N ARG A 481 -26.25 19.72 -11.41
CA ARG A 481 -26.60 19.84 -9.98
C ARG A 481 -27.02 18.46 -9.42
N PRO A 482 -26.12 17.46 -9.38
CA PRO A 482 -26.46 16.08 -9.01
C PRO A 482 -26.99 15.93 -7.57
N TYR A 483 -26.67 16.87 -6.68
CA TYR A 483 -27.12 16.89 -5.28
C TYR A 483 -28.39 17.73 -5.04
N ALA A 484 -28.96 18.36 -6.08
CA ALA A 484 -30.21 19.11 -5.94
C ALA A 484 -31.41 18.15 -6.09
N PRO A 485 -32.38 18.14 -5.15
CA PRO A 485 -33.54 17.26 -5.23
C PRO A 485 -34.41 17.63 -6.44
N ILE A 486 -34.78 16.63 -7.23
CA ILE A 486 -35.70 16.78 -8.37
C ILE A 486 -37.11 16.47 -7.88
N ASN A 487 -38.08 17.36 -8.13
CA ASN A 487 -39.48 17.11 -7.78
C ASN A 487 -40.10 16.04 -8.71
N ALA A 488 -39.91 14.78 -8.32
CA ALA A 488 -40.40 13.62 -9.05
C ALA A 488 -41.93 13.54 -9.09
N ASN A 489 -42.63 14.14 -8.13
CA ASN A 489 -44.10 14.10 -8.07
C ASN A 489 -44.72 15.07 -9.08
N ALA A 490 -44.19 16.28 -9.23
CA ALA A 490 -44.57 17.20 -10.30
C ALA A 490 -44.34 16.58 -11.69
N ILE A 491 -43.20 15.90 -11.90
CA ILE A 491 -42.89 15.21 -13.16
C ILE A 491 -43.84 14.02 -13.42
N LYS A 492 -44.28 13.29 -12.38
CA LYS A 492 -45.30 12.24 -12.53
C LYS A 492 -46.65 12.83 -12.96
N ALA A 493 -47.15 13.83 -12.24
CA ALA A 493 -48.44 14.46 -12.52
C ALA A 493 -48.49 15.04 -13.95
N GLU A 494 -47.49 15.86 -14.31
CA GLU A 494 -47.41 16.48 -15.63
C GLU A 494 -47.24 15.44 -16.75
N CYS A 495 -46.52 14.33 -16.49
CA CYS A 495 -46.42 13.24 -17.44
C CYS A 495 -47.76 12.54 -17.67
N SER A 496 -48.56 12.31 -16.62
CA SER A 496 -49.90 11.71 -16.77
C SER A 496 -50.84 12.59 -17.60
N ILE A 497 -50.76 13.93 -17.45
CA ILE A 497 -51.57 14.88 -18.22
C ILE A 497 -51.11 14.98 -19.69
N ARG A 498 -49.80 14.95 -19.94
CA ARG A 498 -49.22 15.11 -21.30
C ARG A 498 -49.17 13.83 -22.12
N LEU A 499 -49.07 12.65 -21.49
CA LEU A 499 -48.90 11.37 -22.19
C LEU A 499 -50.06 11.05 -23.18
N PRO A 500 -51.35 11.24 -22.84
CA PRO A 500 -52.45 11.03 -23.79
C PRO A 500 -52.41 11.99 -24.99
N LYS A 501 -51.96 13.23 -24.78
CA LYS A 501 -51.82 14.22 -25.86
C LYS A 501 -50.66 13.86 -26.80
N ALA A 502 -49.53 13.42 -26.24
CA ALA A 502 -48.37 12.97 -27.01
C ALA A 502 -48.55 11.64 -27.75
N ALA A 503 -49.57 10.85 -27.40
CA ALA A 503 -49.99 9.68 -28.18
C ALA A 503 -50.74 10.08 -29.46
N LYS A 504 -51.47 11.21 -29.45
CA LYS A 504 -52.18 11.74 -30.63
C LYS A 504 -51.29 12.61 -31.52
N ALA A 505 -50.28 13.27 -30.95
CA ALA A 505 -49.28 14.06 -31.68
C ALA A 505 -47.86 13.69 -31.18
N PRO A 506 -47.09 12.85 -31.92
CA PRO A 506 -45.79 12.39 -31.47
C PRO A 506 -44.76 13.53 -31.42
N LEU A 507 -43.97 13.58 -30.34
CA LEU A 507 -42.90 14.57 -30.18
C LEU A 507 -41.88 14.46 -31.32
N LYS A 508 -41.64 15.55 -32.06
CA LYS A 508 -40.58 15.64 -33.07
C LYS A 508 -39.20 15.53 -32.41
N ILE A 509 -38.62 14.33 -32.41
CA ILE A 509 -37.27 14.05 -31.91
C ILE A 509 -36.27 14.42 -33.01
N HIS A 510 -35.83 15.67 -33.03
CA HIS A 510 -34.71 16.06 -33.89
C HIS A 510 -33.43 15.34 -33.42
N PRO A 511 -32.72 14.60 -34.30
CA PRO A 511 -31.43 14.01 -33.96
C PRO A 511 -30.41 15.12 -33.71
N LEU A 512 -29.75 15.12 -32.55
CA LEU A 512 -28.60 16.01 -32.33
C LEU A 512 -27.38 15.43 -33.06
N THR A 513 -27.14 15.90 -34.27
CA THR A 513 -25.84 15.76 -34.95
C THR A 513 -24.77 16.36 -34.05
N ARG A 514 -23.79 15.55 -33.63
CA ARG A 514 -22.62 16.05 -32.91
C ARG A 514 -21.63 16.60 -33.93
N LEU A 515 -21.12 17.81 -33.68
CA LEU A 515 -20.00 18.36 -34.44
C LEU A 515 -18.78 17.42 -34.32
N PRO A 516 -18.05 17.16 -35.42
CA PRO A 516 -16.82 16.37 -35.37
C PRO A 516 -15.75 17.13 -34.59
N LEU A 517 -14.82 16.40 -33.95
CA LEU A 517 -13.77 16.99 -33.13
C LEU A 517 -12.95 18.05 -33.89
N ALA A 518 -12.67 17.83 -35.18
CA ALA A 518 -11.98 18.80 -36.04
C ALA A 518 -12.71 20.15 -36.17
N ALA A 519 -14.05 20.15 -36.23
CA ALA A 519 -14.84 21.39 -36.26
C ALA A 519 -14.76 22.12 -34.91
N ILE A 520 -14.87 21.38 -33.80
CA ILE A 520 -14.77 21.95 -32.44
C ILE A 520 -13.37 22.54 -32.20
N VAL A 521 -12.30 21.86 -32.64
CA VAL A 521 -10.92 22.38 -32.54
C VAL A 521 -10.73 23.63 -33.40
N LYS A 522 -11.27 23.65 -34.64
CA LYS A 522 -11.23 24.84 -35.52
C LYS A 522 -12.01 26.02 -34.91
N GLU A 523 -13.16 25.76 -34.30
CA GLU A 523 -13.98 26.77 -33.63
C GLU A 523 -13.29 27.34 -32.38
N LEU A 524 -12.71 26.48 -31.54
CA LEU A 524 -11.92 26.91 -30.37
C LEU A 524 -10.66 27.70 -30.76
N ALA A 525 -10.01 27.34 -31.87
CA ALA A 525 -8.88 28.10 -32.41
C ALA A 525 -9.32 29.48 -32.95
N ALA A 526 -10.49 29.57 -33.59
CA ALA A 526 -11.05 30.84 -34.06
C ALA A 526 -11.59 31.73 -32.93
N GLN A 527 -12.00 31.14 -31.80
CA GLN A 527 -12.43 31.85 -30.59
C GLN A 527 -11.26 32.20 -29.64
N ALA A 528 -10.02 31.86 -29.99
CA ALA A 528 -8.85 32.22 -29.21
C ALA A 528 -8.59 33.73 -29.28
N PRO A 529 -8.58 34.47 -28.15
CA PRO A 529 -8.49 35.94 -28.18
C PRO A 529 -7.10 36.41 -28.62
N LEU A 530 -7.05 37.18 -29.71
CA LEU A 530 -5.84 37.87 -30.19
C LEU A 530 -5.39 38.96 -29.20
N LYS A 531 -4.53 38.55 -28.25
CA LYS A 531 -3.87 39.36 -27.20
C LYS A 531 -4.85 40.08 -26.24
N PRO A 532 -4.91 39.68 -24.96
CA PRO A 532 -5.57 40.48 -23.93
C PRO A 532 -4.89 41.85 -23.79
N LYS A 533 -5.52 42.92 -24.27
CA LYS A 533 -5.15 44.29 -23.90
C LYS A 533 -5.55 44.49 -22.43
N THR A 534 -4.58 44.72 -21.55
CA THR A 534 -4.82 44.98 -20.13
C THR A 534 -5.48 46.35 -19.93
N PRO A 535 -6.71 46.45 -19.39
CA PRO A 535 -7.29 47.73 -19.00
C PRO A 535 -6.59 48.23 -17.72
N ARG A 536 -6.31 49.54 -17.64
CA ARG A 536 -6.06 50.18 -16.33
C ARG A 536 -7.39 50.19 -15.55
N GLY A 537 -7.34 49.87 -14.26
CA GLY A 537 -8.53 49.50 -13.49
C GLY A 537 -9.34 50.67 -12.92
N THR A 538 -10.49 50.32 -12.34
CA THR A 538 -11.36 51.18 -11.54
C THR A 538 -12.02 50.36 -10.41
N LYS A 539 -12.75 51.03 -9.51
CA LYS A 539 -13.02 50.56 -8.14
C LYS A 539 -14.20 49.56 -8.01
N THR A 540 -14.16 48.85 -6.89
CA THR A 540 -15.19 47.99 -6.24
C THR A 540 -16.62 48.53 -6.34
N PRO A 541 -17.64 47.65 -6.32
CA PRO A 541 -18.20 47.24 -5.01
C PRO A 541 -18.47 45.74 -4.85
N ILE A 542 -18.26 45.24 -3.63
CA ILE A 542 -18.84 43.97 -3.14
C ILE A 542 -20.25 44.28 -2.64
N ASN A 543 -21.25 43.50 -3.06
CA ASN A 543 -22.59 43.53 -2.45
C ASN A 543 -22.91 42.17 -1.78
N ARG A 544 -23.76 42.22 -0.77
CA ARG A 544 -23.88 41.29 0.36
C ARG A 544 -25.35 40.97 0.56
N ASN A 545 -25.71 39.68 0.58
CA ASN A 545 -26.91 39.18 1.26
C ASN A 545 -26.65 37.70 1.65
N GLN A 546 -26.63 37.35 2.94
CA GLN A 546 -27.78 37.05 3.84
C GLN A 546 -28.33 35.62 3.59
N LEU A 547 -28.61 34.77 4.60
CA LEU A 547 -28.53 34.96 6.06
C LEU A 547 -28.29 33.60 6.81
N SER A 548 -27.76 33.70 8.05
CA SER A 548 -27.92 32.90 9.30
C SER A 548 -28.62 31.51 9.32
N GLN A 549 -28.42 30.62 10.30
CA GLN A 549 -28.15 30.84 11.75
C GLN A 549 -27.19 29.82 12.40
N SER A 550 -26.71 30.19 13.59
CA SER A 550 -25.93 29.37 14.54
C SER A 550 -26.39 29.66 15.99
N ARG A 551 -26.28 28.67 16.89
CA ARG A 551 -26.41 28.70 18.37
C ARG A 551 -26.02 27.31 18.91
N GLY A 552 -25.43 27.08 20.09
CA GLY A 552 -24.84 27.96 21.14
C GLY A 552 -23.49 27.35 21.60
N LEU A 553 -23.04 27.27 22.87
CA LEU A 553 -23.19 27.98 24.17
C LEU A 553 -22.47 27.07 25.21
N ALA A 554 -21.68 27.46 26.22
CA ALA A 554 -21.02 28.70 26.68
C ALA A 554 -19.74 28.26 27.47
N GLY A 555 -18.92 29.05 28.19
CA GLY A 555 -18.92 30.47 28.58
C GLY A 555 -17.81 30.74 29.65
N LEU A 556 -17.93 31.84 30.39
CA LEU A 556 -17.11 32.28 31.56
C LEU A 556 -15.64 32.74 31.33
N GLY A 557 -15.28 33.84 32.02
CA GLY A 557 -13.91 34.34 32.26
C GLY A 557 -13.71 34.59 33.78
N GLY A 558 -12.73 35.34 34.31
CA GLY A 558 -11.66 36.19 33.74
C GLY A 558 -11.13 37.16 34.84
N LYS A 559 -10.11 38.00 34.56
CA LYS A 559 -9.35 38.89 35.52
C LYS A 559 -8.39 38.09 36.44
N ARG A 560 -7.30 38.64 37.01
CA ARG A 560 -6.63 39.97 36.94
C ARG A 560 -5.12 39.78 37.28
N GLY A 561 -4.30 40.83 37.15
CA GLY A 561 -2.94 40.90 37.71
C GLY A 561 -2.65 42.26 38.36
N TYR A 562 -1.56 42.35 39.14
CA TYR A 562 -0.93 43.50 39.84
C TYR A 562 0.38 42.96 40.48
N GLU A 563 1.46 43.69 40.83
CA GLU A 563 1.79 45.11 40.64
C GLU A 563 3.34 45.29 40.46
N ALA A 564 3.98 46.35 40.98
CA ALA A 564 5.30 46.86 40.53
C ALA A 564 6.27 47.34 41.65
N GLY A 565 7.48 47.77 41.25
CA GLY A 565 8.56 48.33 42.11
C GLY A 565 9.84 47.47 42.08
N GLY A 566 11.07 48.01 42.24
CA GLY A 566 11.52 49.40 42.31
C GLY A 566 13.03 49.46 42.65
N ASP A 567 13.79 50.38 42.01
CA ASP A 567 15.24 50.67 42.19
C ASP A 567 16.26 49.51 42.05
N GLY A 568 17.53 49.71 41.66
CA GLY A 568 18.19 50.90 41.08
C GLY A 568 19.69 50.96 41.42
N HIS A 569 20.58 51.27 40.46
CA HIS A 569 21.86 52.02 40.63
C HIS A 569 22.60 52.30 39.29
N ARG A 570 23.73 53.03 39.33
CA ARG A 570 24.30 53.81 38.20
C ARG A 570 25.37 53.11 37.34
N ALA A 571 25.56 53.63 36.12
CA ALA A 571 26.67 53.35 35.20
C ALA A 571 27.86 54.33 35.38
N PRO A 572 28.89 54.30 34.50
CA PRO A 572 28.84 55.25 33.36
C PRO A 572 29.31 54.68 32.00
N ARG A 573 29.24 55.54 30.96
CA ARG A 573 29.50 55.28 29.53
C ARG A 573 30.95 55.62 29.11
N MET A 574 31.35 55.17 27.91
CA MET A 574 31.98 56.09 26.94
C MET A 574 31.67 55.71 25.49
N ARG A 575 31.02 56.62 24.75
CA ARG A 575 31.03 56.74 23.27
C ARG A 575 30.44 58.10 22.86
N VAL A 576 31.17 58.84 22.05
CA VAL A 576 30.76 60.05 21.31
C VAL A 576 30.30 59.57 19.92
N GLY A 577 29.18 60.01 19.33
CA GLY A 577 28.97 61.31 18.66
C GLY A 577 29.54 61.24 17.22
N THR A 578 28.90 61.75 16.17
CA THR A 578 27.85 62.79 16.05
C THR A 578 26.76 62.40 15.03
N ALA A 579 25.81 63.30 14.74
CA ALA A 579 24.75 63.13 13.73
C ALA A 579 24.55 64.41 12.90
N ALA A 580 24.01 64.27 11.68
CA ALA A 580 23.62 65.35 10.77
C ALA A 580 22.34 64.97 9.98
N LEU A 581 21.71 65.95 9.30
CA LEU A 581 20.29 65.92 8.88
C LEU A 581 20.05 65.69 7.35
N PRO A 582 18.80 65.45 6.88
CA PRO A 582 18.52 64.71 5.63
C PRO A 582 17.64 65.41 4.55
N PHE A 583 17.45 64.72 3.40
CA PHE A 583 16.50 64.97 2.27
C PHE A 583 16.81 66.20 1.34
N SER A 584 16.39 66.28 0.06
CA SER A 584 15.39 65.49 -0.70
C SER A 584 15.57 65.44 -2.25
N ALA A 585 14.90 64.46 -2.88
CA ALA A 585 14.25 64.45 -4.21
C ALA A 585 15.00 64.49 -5.60
N ASN A 586 14.88 63.36 -6.32
CA ASN A 586 14.44 63.18 -7.73
C ASN A 586 15.34 63.47 -8.97
N GLY A 587 15.55 62.42 -9.78
CA GLY A 587 15.96 62.44 -11.20
C GLY A 587 15.93 61.02 -11.83
N ARG A 588 15.64 60.86 -13.14
CA ARG A 588 15.60 59.57 -13.88
C ARG A 588 16.52 59.58 -15.11
N PRO A 589 16.95 58.41 -15.62
CA PRO A 589 16.41 57.93 -16.91
C PRO A 589 16.15 56.40 -16.99
N LEU A 590 15.65 55.94 -18.15
CA LEU A 590 15.55 54.52 -18.58
C LEU A 590 16.95 54.02 -19.05
N ALA A 591 17.38 52.76 -19.07
CA ALA A 591 16.84 51.38 -19.00
C ALA A 591 17.36 50.58 -20.21
N ALA A 592 17.97 49.41 -19.99
CA ALA A 592 18.41 48.47 -21.01
C ALA A 592 18.03 47.03 -20.62
N ALA A 593 17.96 46.11 -21.60
CA ALA A 593 17.15 44.90 -21.48
C ALA A 593 17.84 43.67 -20.83
N LEU A 594 17.03 42.87 -20.14
CA LEU A 594 17.31 41.45 -19.81
C LEU A 594 16.13 40.58 -20.29
N ARG A 595 16.43 39.38 -20.81
CA ARG A 595 15.43 38.43 -21.32
C ARG A 595 14.68 37.72 -20.17
N PRO A 596 13.36 37.48 -20.26
CA PRO A 596 12.66 36.59 -19.34
C PRO A 596 13.06 35.12 -19.55
N ALA A 597 13.14 34.36 -18.45
CA ALA A 597 13.22 32.90 -18.45
C ALA A 597 11.90 32.26 -18.96
N PRO A 598 11.91 31.00 -19.42
CA PRO A 598 10.68 30.29 -19.79
C PRO A 598 9.74 30.11 -18.58
N PRO A 599 8.40 30.05 -18.80
CA PRO A 599 7.45 29.87 -17.72
C PRO A 599 7.59 28.47 -17.07
N PRO A 600 7.29 28.32 -15.77
CA PRO A 600 7.37 27.04 -15.10
C PRO A 600 6.41 26.03 -15.73
N GLY A 601 6.93 24.84 -16.05
CA GLY A 601 6.15 23.76 -16.64
C GLY A 601 4.93 23.41 -15.77
N THR A 602 3.78 23.24 -16.41
CA THR A 602 2.52 22.97 -15.70
C THR A 602 2.61 21.67 -14.92
N LYS A 603 2.67 21.76 -13.58
CA LYS A 603 2.60 20.58 -12.70
C LYS A 603 1.33 19.80 -13.03
N ARG A 604 1.50 18.63 -13.67
CA ARG A 604 0.42 17.65 -13.83
C ARG A 604 -0.05 17.27 -12.43
N GLN A 605 -1.23 17.74 -12.04
CA GLN A 605 -1.82 17.45 -10.74
C GLN A 605 -1.99 15.93 -10.63
N LYS A 606 -1.16 15.29 -9.79
CA LYS A 606 -1.20 13.85 -9.53
C LYS A 606 -2.56 13.56 -8.87
N LEU A 607 -3.46 12.92 -9.60
CA LEU A 607 -4.80 12.59 -9.12
C LEU A 607 -4.68 11.70 -7.89
N ASN A 608 -5.30 12.11 -6.79
CA ASN A 608 -5.44 11.30 -5.59
C ASN A 608 -6.22 10.02 -5.97
N PRO A 609 -5.77 8.80 -5.62
CA PRO A 609 -6.50 7.58 -5.96
C PRO A 609 -7.94 7.54 -5.44
N ALA A 610 -8.28 8.33 -4.41
CA ALA A 610 -9.64 8.50 -3.90
C ALA A 610 -10.59 9.23 -4.88
N ASP A 611 -10.06 10.03 -5.82
CA ASP A 611 -10.81 10.85 -6.78
C ASP A 611 -10.82 10.26 -8.20
N ALA A 612 -10.25 9.07 -8.39
CA ALA A 612 -10.33 8.36 -9.67
C ALA A 612 -11.79 7.92 -9.97
N PRO A 613 -12.34 8.18 -11.16
CA PRO A 613 -13.68 7.73 -11.51
C PRO A 613 -13.73 6.20 -11.58
N ASN A 614 -14.55 5.57 -10.73
CA ASN A 614 -14.68 4.11 -10.64
C ASN A 614 -14.90 3.46 -12.03
N PRO A 615 -14.24 2.33 -12.33
CA PRO A 615 -14.46 1.60 -13.57
C PRO A 615 -15.91 1.09 -13.66
N VAL A 616 -16.57 1.38 -14.78
CA VAL A 616 -17.92 0.86 -15.07
C VAL A 616 -17.82 -0.62 -15.42
N VAL A 617 -18.05 -1.50 -14.44
CA VAL A 617 -17.97 -2.95 -14.59
C VAL A 617 -19.07 -3.45 -15.53
N PHE A 618 -18.68 -3.85 -16.75
CA PHE A 618 -19.60 -4.31 -17.78
C PHE A 618 -19.94 -5.80 -17.60
N VAL A 619 -21.02 -6.09 -16.87
CA VAL A 619 -21.51 -7.47 -16.69
C VAL A 619 -22.03 -8.02 -18.03
N ALA A 620 -21.41 -9.10 -18.52
CA ALA A 620 -21.76 -9.69 -19.80
C ALA A 620 -23.02 -10.57 -19.71
N THR A 621 -24.14 -10.09 -20.28
CA THR A 621 -25.38 -10.86 -20.51
C THR A 621 -25.11 -12.11 -21.36
N LYS A 622 -26.05 -13.08 -21.39
CA LYS A 622 -25.97 -14.25 -22.28
C LYS A 622 -25.74 -13.83 -23.74
N ASP A 623 -26.47 -12.82 -24.20
CA ASP A 623 -26.41 -12.31 -25.58
C ASP A 623 -25.06 -11.67 -25.89
N THR A 624 -24.51 -10.83 -25.01
CA THR A 624 -23.16 -10.28 -25.20
C THR A 624 -22.07 -11.35 -25.10
N ARG A 625 -22.29 -12.45 -24.37
CA ARG A 625 -21.39 -13.60 -24.32
C ARG A 625 -21.47 -14.43 -25.61
N ALA A 626 -22.65 -14.60 -26.19
CA ALA A 626 -22.85 -15.23 -27.51
C ALA A 626 -22.21 -14.39 -28.62
N LEU A 627 -22.45 -13.08 -28.63
CA LEU A 627 -21.82 -12.12 -29.56
C LEU A 627 -20.28 -12.15 -29.48
N ARG A 628 -19.70 -12.29 -28.29
CA ARG A 628 -18.24 -12.50 -28.15
C ARG A 628 -17.76 -13.85 -28.68
N LYS A 629 -18.53 -14.93 -28.51
CA LYS A 629 -18.20 -16.25 -29.09
C LYS A 629 -18.26 -16.28 -30.62
N ALA A 630 -19.04 -15.39 -31.23
CA ALA A 630 -19.17 -15.25 -32.69
C ALA A 630 -18.11 -14.34 -33.33
N LEU A 631 -17.09 -13.88 -32.59
CA LEU A 631 -16.01 -13.03 -33.07
C LEU A 631 -14.66 -13.75 -32.91
N THR A 632 -13.80 -13.67 -33.93
CA THR A 632 -12.44 -14.21 -33.84
C THR A 632 -11.56 -13.39 -32.89
N HIS A 633 -10.51 -14.01 -32.35
CA HIS A 633 -9.54 -13.33 -31.49
C HIS A 633 -8.86 -12.14 -32.18
N LEU A 634 -8.68 -12.18 -33.51
CA LEU A 634 -8.15 -11.09 -34.30
C LEU A 634 -9.14 -9.90 -34.41
N GLU A 635 -10.43 -10.17 -34.59
CA GLU A 635 -11.48 -9.14 -34.60
C GLU A 635 -11.64 -8.49 -33.22
N LEU A 636 -11.60 -9.28 -32.14
CA LEU A 636 -11.59 -8.77 -30.76
C LEU A 636 -10.39 -7.84 -30.51
N ARG A 637 -9.19 -8.21 -30.97
CA ARG A 637 -7.98 -7.36 -30.89
C ARG A 637 -8.11 -6.08 -31.74
N ARG A 638 -8.70 -6.16 -32.94
CA ARG A 638 -8.97 -4.98 -33.80
C ARG A 638 -10.02 -4.05 -33.17
N ALA A 639 -11.07 -4.60 -32.57
CA ALA A 639 -12.12 -3.87 -31.86
C ALA A 639 -11.57 -3.07 -30.66
N ALA A 640 -10.77 -3.72 -29.82
CA ALA A 640 -10.15 -3.10 -28.65
C ALA A 640 -9.24 -1.91 -29.02
N ARG A 641 -8.58 -1.96 -30.19
CA ARG A 641 -7.73 -0.88 -30.72
C ARG A 641 -8.51 0.26 -31.40
N ARG A 642 -9.80 0.08 -31.73
CA ARG A 642 -10.68 1.09 -32.34
C ARG A 642 -12.12 1.01 -31.78
N PRO A 643 -12.33 1.31 -30.48
CA PRO A 643 -13.62 1.13 -29.79
C PRO A 643 -14.75 2.06 -30.26
N ASN A 644 -14.44 2.97 -31.19
CA ASN A 644 -15.35 3.93 -31.81
C ASN A 644 -15.86 3.49 -33.20
N LEU A 645 -15.46 2.31 -33.71
CA LEU A 645 -15.96 1.75 -34.97
C LEU A 645 -17.03 0.66 -34.72
N PRO A 646 -18.11 0.60 -35.53
CA PRO A 646 -19.14 -0.44 -35.40
C PRO A 646 -18.63 -1.80 -35.90
N LEU A 647 -18.85 -2.84 -35.09
CA LEU A 647 -18.55 -4.23 -35.45
C LEU A 647 -19.67 -4.81 -36.33
N LYS A 648 -19.32 -5.28 -37.53
CA LYS A 648 -20.22 -6.07 -38.39
C LYS A 648 -20.21 -7.53 -37.95
N VAL A 649 -21.16 -7.90 -37.08
CA VAL A 649 -21.39 -9.31 -36.73
C VAL A 649 -22.34 -9.94 -37.77
N LYS A 650 -21.99 -11.11 -38.32
CA LYS A 650 -22.92 -11.89 -39.16
C LYS A 650 -24.05 -12.47 -38.29
N PRO A 651 -25.33 -12.35 -38.66
CA PRO A 651 -26.41 -13.05 -37.96
C PRO A 651 -26.23 -14.57 -38.03
N GLY A 652 -26.31 -15.25 -36.88
CA GLY A 652 -26.35 -16.71 -36.83
C GLY A 652 -27.73 -17.24 -37.21
N LEU A 653 -27.76 -18.41 -37.86
CA LEU A 653 -28.99 -19.12 -38.22
C LEU A 653 -29.80 -19.56 -36.97
N PRO A 654 -31.12 -19.72 -37.08
CA PRO A 654 -31.97 -20.11 -35.97
C PRO A 654 -31.72 -21.56 -35.51
N LEU A 655 -31.97 -21.80 -34.22
CA LEU A 655 -31.93 -23.12 -33.61
C LEU A 655 -33.02 -24.05 -34.20
N ARG A 656 -32.68 -25.32 -34.43
CA ARG A 656 -33.65 -26.42 -34.57
C ARG A 656 -33.40 -27.48 -33.46
N PRO A 657 -34.43 -28.22 -33.02
CA PRO A 657 -34.34 -29.07 -31.82
C PRO A 657 -34.00 -30.54 -32.10
N GLY A 658 -33.37 -31.17 -31.10
CA GLY A 658 -33.53 -32.57 -30.67
C GLY A 658 -33.60 -33.74 -31.68
N GLY A 659 -32.59 -34.63 -31.60
CA GLY A 659 -32.77 -36.08 -31.77
C GLY A 659 -31.94 -36.77 -32.86
N GLY A 660 -31.32 -37.92 -32.50
CA GLY A 660 -31.07 -39.02 -33.44
C GLY A 660 -29.63 -39.35 -33.86
N SER A 661 -29.17 -40.55 -33.43
CA SER A 661 -28.17 -41.43 -34.08
C SER A 661 -26.65 -41.13 -34.01
N LEU A 662 -25.89 -42.24 -34.04
CA LEU A 662 -24.43 -42.38 -34.22
C LEU A 662 -24.13 -42.65 -35.73
N ALA A 663 -22.91 -42.90 -36.25
CA ALA A 663 -21.55 -43.19 -35.74
C ALA A 663 -20.51 -42.80 -36.85
N PRO A 664 -19.24 -43.30 -36.91
CA PRO A 664 -18.31 -43.88 -35.91
C PRO A 664 -16.90 -43.20 -35.90
N PRO A 665 -15.96 -43.61 -35.02
CA PRO A 665 -14.55 -43.13 -35.03
C PRO A 665 -13.47 -44.23 -35.25
N ALA A 666 -12.39 -43.92 -35.98
CA ALA A 666 -11.10 -44.64 -36.02
C ALA A 666 -10.07 -43.89 -36.92
N PRO A 667 -8.74 -44.15 -36.87
CA PRO A 667 -7.94 -44.90 -35.89
C PRO A 667 -6.79 -44.07 -35.23
N PRO A 668 -6.16 -44.56 -34.14
CA PRO A 668 -4.93 -43.99 -33.55
C PRO A 668 -3.70 -44.92 -33.68
N HIS A 669 -2.48 -44.37 -33.86
CA HIS A 669 -1.18 -45.07 -33.77
C HIS A 669 -0.02 -44.04 -33.64
N PRO A 670 1.19 -44.40 -33.14
CA PRO A 670 1.48 -45.01 -31.83
C PRO A 670 2.67 -44.32 -31.10
N ALA A 671 3.12 -44.87 -29.95
CA ALA A 671 4.42 -44.74 -29.25
C ALA A 671 5.25 -43.42 -29.42
N SER A 672 5.63 -42.65 -28.38
CA SER A 672 6.00 -42.99 -27.00
C SER A 672 7.14 -44.01 -26.88
N THR A 673 8.38 -43.54 -27.12
CA THR A 673 9.59 -44.14 -26.53
C THR A 673 9.86 -43.50 -25.17
N SER A 674 10.29 -44.29 -24.18
CA SER A 674 10.55 -43.84 -22.82
C SER A 674 11.84 -44.45 -22.29
N GLU A 675 12.88 -43.63 -22.10
CA GLU A 675 14.10 -44.03 -21.41
C GLU A 675 14.43 -43.00 -20.31
N PRO A 676 14.79 -43.44 -19.09
CA PRO A 676 15.23 -42.56 -18.02
C PRO A 676 16.70 -42.18 -18.19
N ILE A 677 17.03 -40.90 -18.00
CA ILE A 677 18.43 -40.47 -17.87
C ILE A 677 18.89 -40.86 -16.47
N VAL A 678 19.89 -41.75 -16.40
CA VAL A 678 20.66 -42.03 -15.18
C VAL A 678 21.77 -40.98 -15.06
N LEU A 679 21.99 -40.51 -13.84
CA LEU A 679 23.20 -39.79 -13.45
C LEU A 679 23.95 -40.68 -12.45
N GLU A 680 25.22 -40.95 -12.73
CA GLU A 680 26.19 -41.48 -11.75
C GLU A 680 26.98 -40.29 -11.16
N ASP A 681 27.62 -40.52 -10.00
CA ASP A 681 28.12 -39.47 -9.07
C ASP A 681 29.23 -38.54 -9.62
#